data_AF-A0A0L7CU48-F1
#
_entry.id   AF-A0A0L7CU48-F1
#
_cell.length_a   1.000
_cell.length_b   1.000
_cell.length_c   1.000
_cell.angle_alpha   90.00
_cell.angle_beta   90.00
_cell.angle_gamma   90.00
#
_symmetry.space_group_name_H-M   'P 1'
#
loop_
_entity.id
_entity.type
_entity.pdbx_description
1 polymer ?
#
loop_
_entity_poly.entity_id
_entity_poly.type
_entity_poly.pdbx_seq_one_letter_code
_entity_poly.pdbx_strand_id
1 'polypeptide(L)'
;MNQQEQSTKRAAIFQDTINGTNDPTPWPVTMWASSGDTIWTAGTARTAGEDSVGMIYGPGETIVHRNTIAGDTTRATESFAIRPADGQSPMDAMLAGIEQWNHRHPDRWDTVTTPGEYRMMDPTTGRPLPMGWSASLAVAASAAGRLDPNLLQASLMQNAVEHEPRPCVFFLEDNGYDLMVFSWHRNQQGLFDAMSFKHLQYDDLSMQVTCISHSEDMRESFPAKTMSDGELLTQSRVYRDEYQYWRERDGGPVVQGMTGRVMRSGLLKPGLEQKPLLTLNDGRRAPDWNEFIDRAAISILQGRPVSPTPTLPQQEQPERTAEPTAATQTPARTDAATKQVWPNAWVANRLAHTYILHAKDGRDWPKMIVGLPRGTAIDGQDLTGWATDMFMSAKNRRQKSEGRAVNLRFRPGTPVELFTGRGTERRTMQVDPQTLVQAIAAAQKRSRDAEQTLDTASVELASKTVEESWPQIERMQGRFAEYQRDGAYKPAVAMKWARRLVDRTAGPDKDRWTSRQRRQAARLLIQELAGTQDPTRSTDETRDRPAVGQAAPEAGRTSTPTSAKPDKTTEQARATGTTGSPSPAADQETESETPEPARHDGPERRHADLKSTLDRFRTRLKENLDGLNTTPPASGPDRNRGQRKTL
;
A
#
# COMPACT_ATOMS: atom_id res chain seq x y z
N MET A 1 3.50 -17.64 16.92
CA MET A 1 2.84 -17.37 18.22
C MET A 1 3.53 -18.12 19.34
N ASN A 2 3.52 -17.57 20.56
CA ASN A 2 3.94 -18.24 21.79
C ASN A 2 2.78 -19.04 22.43
N GLN A 3 3.04 -19.76 23.53
CA GLN A 3 2.05 -20.63 24.17
C GLN A 3 0.84 -19.87 24.75
N GLN A 4 1.01 -18.66 25.28
CA GLN A 4 -0.09 -17.84 25.82
C GLN A 4 -0.99 -17.30 24.69
N GLU A 5 -0.38 -16.86 23.58
CA GLU A 5 -1.10 -16.48 22.36
C GLU A 5 -1.91 -17.67 21.82
N GLN A 6 -1.33 -18.88 21.79
CA GLN A 6 -2.02 -20.11 21.40
C GLN A 6 -3.20 -20.46 22.33
N SER A 7 -3.04 -20.29 23.65
CA SER A 7 -4.14 -20.49 24.61
C SER A 7 -5.26 -19.46 24.44
N THR A 8 -4.94 -18.21 24.09
CA THR A 8 -5.91 -17.15 23.79
C THR A 8 -6.67 -17.46 22.49
N LYS A 9 -5.98 -17.83 21.40
CA LYS A 9 -6.58 -18.25 20.11
C LYS A 9 -7.56 -19.40 20.31
N ARG A 10 -7.13 -20.44 21.01
CA ARG A 10 -7.92 -21.63 21.36
C ARG A 10 -9.23 -21.29 22.08
N ALA A 11 -9.18 -20.44 23.11
CA ALA A 11 -10.38 -20.02 23.83
C ALA A 11 -11.34 -19.19 22.94
N ALA A 12 -10.81 -18.39 22.00
CA ALA A 12 -11.62 -17.64 21.05
C ALA A 12 -12.27 -18.52 19.97
N ILE A 13 -11.56 -19.55 19.47
CA ILE A 13 -12.11 -20.56 18.55
C ILE A 13 -13.21 -21.39 19.24
N PHE A 14 -12.97 -21.81 20.48
CA PHE A 14 -13.98 -22.48 21.31
C PHE A 14 -15.21 -21.60 21.55
N GLN A 15 -15.03 -20.30 21.78
CA GLN A 15 -16.15 -19.35 21.88
C GLN A 15 -16.96 -19.22 20.58
N ASP A 16 -16.33 -19.28 19.39
CA ASP A 16 -17.06 -19.34 18.12
C ASP A 16 -17.86 -20.65 17.98
N THR A 17 -17.32 -21.79 18.45
CA THR A 17 -18.04 -23.07 18.46
C THR A 17 -19.26 -23.01 19.39
N ILE A 18 -19.09 -22.59 20.65
CA ILE A 18 -20.18 -22.46 21.64
C ILE A 18 -21.28 -21.51 21.15
N ASN A 19 -20.93 -20.49 20.38
CA ASN A 19 -21.88 -19.52 19.83
C ASN A 19 -22.45 -19.93 18.45
N GLY A 20 -22.24 -21.17 17.99
CA GLY A 20 -22.81 -21.68 16.73
C GLY A 20 -22.20 -21.09 15.46
N THR A 21 -21.02 -20.47 15.54
CA THR A 21 -20.29 -19.94 14.38
C THR A 21 -19.45 -21.03 13.69
N ASN A 22 -18.87 -21.95 14.48
CA ASN A 22 -18.05 -23.07 14.01
C ASN A 22 -18.64 -24.46 14.31
N ASP A 23 -19.88 -24.53 14.82
CA ASP A 23 -20.55 -25.79 15.19
C ASP A 23 -21.62 -26.14 14.14
N PRO A 24 -21.59 -27.33 13.51
CA PRO A 24 -22.60 -27.74 12.52
C PRO A 24 -24.01 -28.01 13.08
N THR A 25 -24.24 -27.87 14.40
CA THR A 25 -25.56 -28.05 15.01
C THR A 25 -26.63 -27.08 14.48
N PRO A 26 -27.79 -27.55 14.02
CA PRO A 26 -28.91 -26.69 13.60
C PRO A 26 -29.77 -26.19 14.78
N TRP A 27 -29.33 -26.37 16.02
CA TRP A 27 -29.95 -25.84 17.24
C TRP A 27 -28.89 -25.23 18.16
N PRO A 28 -29.27 -24.32 19.08
CA PRO A 28 -28.29 -23.63 19.92
C PRO A 28 -27.63 -24.55 20.95
N VAL A 29 -26.34 -24.34 21.19
CA VAL A 29 -25.58 -24.98 22.27
C VAL A 29 -26.11 -24.50 23.62
N THR A 30 -26.37 -25.44 24.54
CA THR A 30 -26.85 -25.18 25.91
C THR A 30 -25.81 -25.53 26.98
N MET A 31 -24.82 -26.36 26.64
CA MET A 31 -23.73 -26.80 27.53
C MET A 31 -22.47 -27.06 26.72
N TRP A 32 -21.29 -26.86 27.34
CA TRP A 32 -20.02 -27.26 26.73
C TRP A 32 -19.04 -27.81 27.78
N ALA A 33 -18.09 -28.62 27.31
CA ALA A 33 -16.93 -29.08 28.06
C ALA A 33 -15.69 -29.05 27.14
N SER A 34 -14.47 -28.93 27.65
CA SER A 34 -13.26 -28.85 26.80
C SER A 34 -12.05 -29.54 27.44
N SER A 35 -11.16 -30.09 26.61
CA SER A 35 -9.83 -30.54 27.01
C SER A 35 -8.85 -30.52 25.85
N GLY A 36 -7.68 -29.93 26.06
CA GLY A 36 -6.67 -29.76 25.02
C GLY A 36 -7.20 -28.98 23.80
N ASP A 37 -7.13 -29.57 22.61
CA ASP A 37 -7.65 -29.02 21.34
C ASP A 37 -9.09 -29.49 21.02
N THR A 38 -9.74 -30.17 21.97
CA THR A 38 -11.10 -30.68 21.84
C THR A 38 -12.07 -29.87 22.71
N ILE A 39 -13.23 -29.55 22.14
CA ILE A 39 -14.41 -29.07 22.83
C ILE A 39 -15.58 -30.01 22.51
N TRP A 40 -16.40 -30.32 23.51
CA TRP A 40 -17.69 -30.96 23.34
C TRP A 40 -18.76 -29.89 23.52
N THR A 41 -19.65 -29.76 22.55
CA THR A 41 -20.81 -28.86 22.59
C THR A 41 -22.08 -29.70 22.59
N ALA A 42 -23.04 -29.35 23.44
CA ALA A 42 -24.29 -30.08 23.59
C ALA A 42 -25.51 -29.19 23.43
N GLY A 43 -26.55 -29.72 22.80
CA GLY A 43 -27.83 -29.04 22.63
C GLY A 43 -28.95 -30.03 22.28
N THR A 44 -30.20 -29.61 22.50
CA THR A 44 -31.37 -30.48 22.33
C THR A 44 -31.98 -30.36 20.94
N ALA A 45 -32.06 -31.48 20.23
CA ALA A 45 -32.64 -31.58 18.91
C ALA A 45 -34.13 -31.20 18.92
N ARG A 46 -34.55 -30.31 18.03
CA ARG A 46 -35.96 -29.85 17.90
C ARG A 46 -36.76 -30.67 16.88
N THR A 47 -36.08 -31.42 16.03
CA THR A 47 -36.62 -32.26 14.95
C THR A 47 -35.81 -33.54 14.86
N ALA A 48 -36.32 -34.55 14.17
CA ALA A 48 -35.50 -35.68 13.76
C ALA A 48 -34.49 -35.25 12.68
N GLY A 49 -33.39 -35.99 12.53
CA GLY A 49 -32.40 -35.74 11.48
C GLY A 49 -31.14 -36.59 11.62
N GLU A 50 -30.11 -36.20 10.87
CA GLU A 50 -28.76 -36.76 10.85
C GLU A 50 -27.76 -35.59 10.91
N ASP A 51 -26.64 -35.75 11.61
CA ASP A 51 -25.63 -34.70 11.76
C ASP A 51 -24.47 -34.83 10.74
N SER A 52 -23.49 -33.92 10.82
CA SER A 52 -22.33 -33.91 9.93
C SER A 52 -21.34 -35.07 10.11
N VAL A 53 -21.56 -35.96 11.09
CA VAL A 53 -20.73 -37.15 11.34
C VAL A 53 -21.53 -38.47 11.25
N GLY A 54 -22.80 -38.41 10.81
CA GLY A 54 -23.66 -39.57 10.54
C GLY A 54 -24.46 -40.08 11.75
N MET A 55 -24.57 -39.30 12.82
CA MET A 55 -25.40 -39.66 13.97
C MET A 55 -26.86 -39.27 13.71
N ILE A 56 -27.75 -40.26 13.76
CA ILE A 56 -29.21 -40.08 13.64
C ILE A 56 -29.79 -39.73 15.01
N TYR A 57 -30.65 -38.71 15.07
CA TYR A 57 -31.27 -38.21 16.30
C TYR A 57 -32.78 -37.97 16.15
N GLY A 58 -33.50 -38.09 17.27
CA GLY A 58 -34.93 -37.76 17.39
C GLY A 58 -35.19 -36.40 18.06
N PRO A 59 -36.42 -35.85 17.95
CA PRO A 59 -36.81 -34.64 18.68
C PRO A 59 -36.74 -34.87 20.21
N GLY A 60 -36.20 -33.91 20.94
CA GLY A 60 -36.03 -33.97 22.39
C GLY A 60 -34.74 -34.65 22.85
N GLU A 61 -33.98 -35.31 21.97
CA GLU A 61 -32.69 -35.87 22.33
C GLU A 61 -31.63 -34.78 22.48
N THR A 62 -30.78 -34.88 23.49
CA THR A 62 -29.64 -33.96 23.66
C THR A 62 -28.40 -34.61 23.07
N ILE A 63 -27.86 -34.00 22.01
CA ILE A 63 -26.73 -34.53 21.26
C ILE A 63 -25.49 -33.74 21.62
N VAL A 64 -24.42 -34.47 21.94
CA VAL A 64 -23.09 -33.95 22.24
C VAL A 64 -22.21 -34.15 21.01
N HIS A 65 -21.64 -33.06 20.48
CA HIS A 65 -20.72 -33.08 19.33
C HIS A 65 -19.31 -32.86 19.84
N ARG A 66 -18.41 -33.82 19.57
CA ARG A 66 -16.99 -33.66 19.82
C ARG A 66 -16.37 -32.90 18.65
N ASN A 67 -16.04 -31.65 18.91
CA ASN A 67 -15.42 -30.70 18.00
C ASN A 67 -13.91 -30.60 18.30
N THR A 68 -13.05 -30.71 17.29
CA THR A 68 -11.58 -30.57 17.44
C THR A 68 -11.08 -29.41 16.59
N ILE A 69 -10.12 -28.61 17.11
CA ILE A 69 -9.54 -27.48 16.37
C ILE A 69 -8.85 -27.96 15.09
N ALA A 70 -9.16 -27.27 13.98
CA ALA A 70 -8.66 -27.54 12.64
C ALA A 70 -8.25 -26.22 11.97
N GLY A 71 -7.09 -25.68 12.37
CA GLY A 71 -6.63 -24.36 11.94
C GLY A 71 -7.30 -23.24 12.73
N ASP A 72 -8.13 -22.45 12.06
CA ASP A 72 -8.83 -21.29 12.62
C ASP A 72 -10.28 -21.59 13.07
N THR A 73 -10.77 -22.81 12.84
CA THR A 73 -12.12 -23.25 13.24
C THR A 73 -12.08 -24.57 14.01
N THR A 74 -13.24 -25.04 14.46
CA THR A 74 -13.44 -26.45 14.85
C THR A 74 -13.99 -27.28 13.69
N ARG A 75 -13.74 -28.59 13.75
CA ARG A 75 -14.42 -29.61 12.94
C ARG A 75 -15.03 -30.66 13.86
N ALA A 76 -16.30 -30.97 13.68
CA ALA A 76 -16.94 -32.11 14.33
C ALA A 76 -16.25 -33.43 13.89
N THR A 77 -15.91 -34.28 14.85
CA THR A 77 -15.20 -35.55 14.61
C THR A 77 -16.03 -36.76 15.01
N GLU A 78 -16.83 -36.65 16.06
CA GLU A 78 -17.67 -37.69 16.64
C GLU A 78 -18.88 -37.01 17.30
N SER A 79 -19.98 -37.72 17.51
CA SER A 79 -21.10 -37.26 18.33
C SER A 79 -21.80 -38.43 19.02
N PHE A 80 -22.56 -38.14 20.08
CA PHE A 80 -23.37 -39.12 20.80
C PHE A 80 -24.57 -38.46 21.46
N ALA A 81 -25.66 -39.21 21.62
CA ALA A 81 -26.83 -38.77 22.39
C ALA A 81 -26.61 -39.03 23.90
N ILE A 82 -27.04 -38.10 24.74
CA ILE A 82 -27.14 -38.28 26.19
C ILE A 82 -28.61 -38.31 26.63
N ARG A 83 -28.89 -39.17 27.61
CA ARG A 83 -30.19 -39.26 28.30
C ARG A 83 -29.91 -39.26 29.80
N PRO A 84 -30.09 -38.13 30.51
CA PRO A 84 -29.89 -38.06 31.95
C PRO A 84 -30.80 -39.04 32.69
N ALA A 85 -30.30 -39.65 33.77
CA ALA A 85 -31.13 -40.42 34.69
C ALA A 85 -32.05 -39.50 35.51
N ASP A 86 -33.10 -40.05 36.13
CA ASP A 86 -34.02 -39.29 36.97
C ASP A 86 -33.28 -38.55 38.10
N GLY A 87 -33.36 -37.21 38.07
CA GLY A 87 -32.67 -36.33 39.03
C GLY A 87 -31.21 -36.00 38.71
N GLN A 88 -30.60 -36.59 37.67
CA GLN A 88 -29.27 -36.23 37.20
C GLN A 88 -29.31 -34.91 36.40
N SER A 89 -28.32 -34.01 36.57
CA SER A 89 -28.27 -32.83 35.72
C SER A 89 -27.82 -33.19 34.29
N PRO A 90 -28.29 -32.46 33.26
CA PRO A 90 -27.82 -32.67 31.89
C PRO A 90 -26.30 -32.48 31.72
N MET A 91 -25.65 -31.69 32.58
CA MET A 91 -24.19 -31.53 32.58
C MET A 91 -23.49 -32.78 33.13
N ASP A 92 -23.96 -33.34 34.24
CA ASP A 92 -23.37 -34.56 34.80
C ASP A 92 -23.53 -35.75 33.83
N ALA A 93 -24.65 -35.81 33.12
CA ALA A 93 -24.89 -36.78 32.04
C ALA A 93 -23.96 -36.56 30.83
N MET A 94 -23.67 -35.30 30.48
CA MET A 94 -22.70 -34.95 29.45
C MET A 94 -21.28 -35.37 29.85
N LEU A 95 -20.83 -35.04 31.06
CA LEU A 95 -19.48 -35.37 31.55
C LEU A 95 -19.27 -36.89 31.63
N ALA A 96 -20.22 -37.63 32.24
CA ALA A 96 -20.17 -39.09 32.29
C ALA A 96 -20.18 -39.73 30.89
N GLY A 97 -20.91 -39.13 29.93
CA GLY A 97 -20.87 -39.53 28.52
C GLY A 97 -19.48 -39.34 27.90
N ILE A 98 -18.82 -38.20 28.12
CA ILE A 98 -17.47 -37.95 27.60
C ILE A 98 -16.45 -38.95 28.20
N GLU A 99 -16.55 -39.29 29.49
CA GLU A 99 -15.71 -40.33 30.09
C GLU A 99 -15.97 -41.72 29.49
N GLN A 100 -17.24 -42.08 29.29
CA GLN A 100 -17.64 -43.36 28.70
C GLN A 100 -17.17 -43.52 27.26
N TRP A 101 -17.38 -42.50 26.41
CA TRP A 101 -17.15 -42.58 24.96
C TRP A 101 -15.73 -42.14 24.53
N ASN A 102 -15.08 -41.26 25.28
CA ASN A 102 -13.76 -40.71 24.93
C ASN A 102 -12.66 -40.98 25.98
N HIS A 103 -12.97 -41.68 27.08
CA HIS A 103 -12.03 -42.08 28.13
C HIS A 103 -11.18 -40.93 28.67
N ARG A 104 -11.83 -39.77 28.85
CA ARG A 104 -11.20 -38.51 29.27
C ARG A 104 -12.17 -37.68 30.11
N HIS A 105 -11.74 -37.28 31.30
CA HIS A 105 -12.39 -36.21 32.06
C HIS A 105 -12.05 -34.84 31.41
N PRO A 106 -13.03 -33.95 31.14
CA PRO A 106 -12.75 -32.60 30.63
C PRO A 106 -11.97 -31.71 31.61
N ASP A 107 -11.20 -30.76 31.10
CA ASP A 107 -10.43 -29.79 31.91
C ASP A 107 -11.28 -28.61 32.41
N ARG A 108 -12.35 -28.27 31.67
CA ARG A 108 -13.30 -27.18 31.94
C ARG A 108 -14.67 -27.51 31.34
N TRP A 109 -15.75 -27.01 31.94
CA TRP A 109 -17.12 -27.11 31.42
C TRP A 109 -17.99 -25.99 32.00
N ASP A 110 -19.07 -25.62 31.28
CA ASP A 110 -20.02 -24.60 31.72
C ASP A 110 -21.37 -24.73 30.98
N THR A 111 -22.41 -24.09 31.52
CA THR A 111 -23.74 -23.99 30.89
C THR A 111 -23.90 -22.66 30.14
N VAL A 112 -24.71 -22.66 29.08
CA VAL A 112 -24.88 -21.51 28.17
C VAL A 112 -26.24 -20.86 28.41
N THR A 113 -26.28 -19.85 29.27
CA THR A 113 -27.52 -19.13 29.64
C THR A 113 -28.18 -18.43 28.45
N THR A 114 -27.38 -17.79 27.59
CA THR A 114 -27.83 -17.11 26.36
C THR A 114 -27.00 -17.61 25.18
N PRO A 115 -27.51 -18.57 24.38
CA PRO A 115 -26.80 -19.09 23.22
C PRO A 115 -26.49 -18.00 22.18
N GLY A 116 -25.28 -18.03 21.61
CA GLY A 116 -24.77 -16.98 20.71
C GLY A 116 -24.09 -15.81 21.43
N GLU A 117 -24.36 -15.62 22.72
CA GLU A 117 -23.78 -14.53 23.54
C GLU A 117 -22.72 -15.01 24.55
N TYR A 118 -22.30 -16.28 24.52
CA TYR A 118 -21.32 -16.81 25.47
C TYR A 118 -19.97 -16.10 25.36
N ARG A 119 -19.32 -15.85 26.51
CA ARG A 119 -18.03 -15.15 26.63
C ARG A 119 -17.07 -15.97 27.48
N MET A 120 -16.21 -16.73 26.79
CA MET A 120 -15.21 -17.59 27.43
C MET A 120 -14.11 -16.74 28.09
N MET A 121 -13.61 -17.18 29.25
CA MET A 121 -12.52 -16.50 29.94
C MET A 121 -11.18 -16.74 29.24
N ASP A 122 -10.50 -15.66 28.85
CA ASP A 122 -9.13 -15.70 28.34
C ASP A 122 -8.19 -16.32 29.38
N PRO A 123 -7.54 -17.47 29.10
CA PRO A 123 -6.59 -18.08 30.02
C PRO A 123 -5.35 -17.22 30.29
N THR A 124 -5.08 -16.18 29.49
CA THR A 124 -3.91 -15.31 29.65
C THR A 124 -4.17 -14.09 30.52
N THR A 125 -5.29 -13.38 30.30
CA THR A 125 -5.63 -12.15 31.05
C THR A 125 -6.65 -12.35 32.17
N GLY A 126 -7.32 -13.50 32.24
CA GLY A 126 -8.35 -13.75 33.25
C GLY A 126 -9.61 -12.88 33.08
N ARG A 127 -9.92 -12.48 31.85
CA ARG A 127 -11.07 -11.64 31.48
C ARG A 127 -11.96 -12.35 30.45
N PRO A 128 -13.27 -12.04 30.38
CA PRO A 128 -14.11 -12.53 29.29
C PRO A 128 -13.59 -12.02 27.93
N LEU A 129 -13.45 -12.91 26.95
CA LEU A 129 -13.07 -12.56 25.58
C LEU A 129 -14.20 -11.72 24.93
N PRO A 130 -13.91 -10.55 24.34
CA PRO A 130 -14.95 -9.65 23.83
C PRO A 130 -15.72 -10.22 22.64
N MET A 131 -15.10 -11.15 21.91
CA MET A 131 -15.60 -11.80 20.69
C MET A 131 -14.85 -13.13 20.48
N GLY A 132 -15.32 -13.98 19.57
CA GLY A 132 -14.59 -15.17 19.15
C GLY A 132 -13.50 -14.88 18.12
N TRP A 133 -12.82 -15.93 17.66
CA TRP A 133 -11.65 -15.83 16.77
C TRP A 133 -12.01 -15.25 15.41
N SER A 134 -13.03 -15.79 14.73
CA SER A 134 -13.50 -15.35 13.41
C SER A 134 -13.86 -13.87 13.39
N ALA A 135 -14.52 -13.38 14.44
CA ALA A 135 -14.81 -11.95 14.60
C ALA A 135 -13.54 -11.11 14.82
N SER A 136 -12.60 -11.59 15.64
CA SER A 136 -11.33 -10.88 15.88
C SER A 136 -10.43 -10.80 14.64
N LEU A 137 -10.45 -11.81 13.77
CA LEU A 137 -9.79 -11.79 12.45
C LEU A 137 -10.38 -10.71 11.53
N ALA A 138 -11.71 -10.56 11.48
CA ALA A 138 -12.38 -9.53 10.68
C ALA A 138 -12.04 -8.10 11.17
N VAL A 139 -11.96 -7.90 12.48
CA VAL A 139 -11.52 -6.62 13.07
C VAL A 139 -10.01 -6.38 12.82
N ALA A 140 -9.18 -7.43 12.88
CA ALA A 140 -7.76 -7.35 12.55
C ALA A 140 -7.51 -6.96 11.08
N ALA A 141 -8.23 -7.58 10.14
CA ALA A 141 -8.19 -7.22 8.72
C ALA A 141 -8.64 -5.77 8.48
N SER A 142 -9.68 -5.33 9.20
CA SER A 142 -10.14 -3.92 9.18
C SER A 142 -9.09 -2.95 9.74
N ALA A 143 -8.30 -3.37 10.73
CA ALA A 143 -7.17 -2.59 11.26
C ALA A 143 -5.96 -2.57 10.31
N ALA A 144 -5.77 -3.62 9.49
CA ALA A 144 -4.68 -3.71 8.52
C ALA A 144 -4.71 -2.60 7.45
N GLY A 145 -5.88 -2.01 7.18
CA GLY A 145 -6.00 -0.81 6.32
C GLY A 145 -5.34 0.46 6.84
N ARG A 146 -4.75 0.41 8.05
CA ARG A 146 -3.92 1.48 8.64
C ARG A 146 -2.41 1.25 8.46
N LEU A 147 -2.00 0.14 7.83
CA LEU A 147 -0.61 -0.12 7.44
C LEU A 147 -0.14 0.86 6.35
N ASP A 148 1.18 0.97 6.18
CA ASP A 148 1.75 1.57 4.96
C ASP A 148 1.28 0.76 3.74
N PRO A 149 0.68 1.39 2.70
CA PRO A 149 0.09 0.66 1.58
C PRO A 149 1.07 -0.24 0.83
N ASN A 150 2.36 0.11 0.78
CA ASN A 150 3.36 -0.71 0.11
C ASN A 150 3.77 -1.92 0.96
N LEU A 151 3.71 -1.81 2.30
CA LEU A 151 3.91 -2.95 3.19
C LEU A 151 2.70 -3.89 3.12
N LEU A 152 1.48 -3.36 3.17
CA LEU A 152 0.23 -4.13 3.00
C LEU A 152 0.22 -4.91 1.67
N GLN A 153 0.51 -4.23 0.56
CA GLN A 153 0.63 -4.82 -0.77
C GLN A 153 1.68 -5.96 -0.80
N ALA A 154 2.85 -5.75 -0.20
CA ALA A 154 3.90 -6.76 -0.13
C ALA A 154 3.52 -7.97 0.75
N SER A 155 2.86 -7.75 1.89
CA SER A 155 2.33 -8.82 2.76
C SER A 155 1.29 -9.67 2.03
N LEU A 156 0.32 -9.03 1.36
CA LEU A 156 -0.75 -9.72 0.65
C LEU A 156 -0.26 -10.46 -0.61
N MET A 157 0.65 -9.85 -1.38
CA MET A 157 1.27 -10.51 -2.53
C MET A 157 2.15 -11.69 -2.11
N GLN A 158 2.87 -11.59 -0.98
CA GLN A 158 3.59 -12.73 -0.41
C GLN A 158 2.62 -13.84 0.03
N ASN A 159 1.53 -13.49 0.71
CA ASN A 159 0.53 -14.46 1.14
C ASN A 159 -0.09 -15.20 -0.05
N ALA A 160 -0.43 -14.47 -1.12
CA ALA A 160 -1.03 -15.04 -2.32
C ALA A 160 -0.08 -16.05 -3.02
N VAL A 161 1.21 -15.72 -3.20
CA VAL A 161 2.17 -16.66 -3.81
C VAL A 161 2.52 -17.85 -2.91
N GLU A 162 2.29 -17.77 -1.61
CA GLU A 162 2.51 -18.89 -0.69
C GLU A 162 1.42 -19.96 -0.72
N HIS A 163 0.20 -19.61 -1.17
CA HIS A 163 -0.88 -20.57 -1.38
C HIS A 163 -0.76 -21.35 -2.70
N GLU A 164 0.27 -21.07 -3.50
CA GLU A 164 0.47 -21.70 -4.81
C GLU A 164 1.29 -23.01 -4.74
N PRO A 165 0.92 -24.06 -5.52
CA PRO A 165 1.64 -25.34 -5.53
C PRO A 165 3.12 -25.18 -5.87
N ARG A 166 4.00 -25.78 -5.05
CA ARG A 166 5.46 -25.65 -5.22
C ARG A 166 6.07 -26.86 -5.94
N PRO A 167 7.10 -26.68 -6.79
CA PRO A 167 7.80 -25.42 -7.04
C PRO A 167 7.05 -24.48 -7.98
N CYS A 168 7.03 -23.18 -7.65
CA CYS A 168 6.41 -22.14 -8.46
C CYS A 168 7.40 -21.02 -8.81
N VAL A 169 7.29 -20.48 -10.02
CA VAL A 169 8.01 -19.30 -10.47
C VAL A 169 7.05 -18.12 -10.47
N PHE A 170 7.47 -16.99 -9.91
CA PHE A 170 6.66 -15.77 -9.92
C PHE A 170 7.33 -14.62 -10.67
N PHE A 171 6.52 -13.70 -11.18
CA PHE A 171 6.93 -12.42 -11.78
C PHE A 171 6.01 -11.30 -11.28
N LEU A 172 6.55 -10.41 -10.45
CA LEU A 172 5.89 -9.16 -10.05
C LEU A 172 6.25 -8.06 -11.07
N GLU A 173 5.26 -7.36 -11.61
CA GLU A 173 5.48 -6.31 -12.61
C GLU A 173 5.92 -4.95 -12.01
N ASP A 174 6.46 -4.06 -12.83
CA ASP A 174 7.01 -2.75 -12.41
C ASP A 174 5.98 -1.69 -12.02
N ASN A 175 4.69 -2.01 -12.18
CA ASN A 175 3.60 -1.31 -11.52
C ASN A 175 3.42 -1.70 -10.04
N GLY A 176 3.90 -2.88 -9.61
CA GLY A 176 3.72 -3.46 -8.28
C GLY A 176 2.35 -4.12 -8.03
N TYR A 177 1.39 -3.96 -8.94
CA TYR A 177 0.01 -4.45 -8.80
C TYR A 177 -0.21 -5.82 -9.44
N ASP A 178 0.54 -6.16 -10.49
CA ASP A 178 0.36 -7.40 -11.25
C ASP A 178 1.43 -8.44 -10.86
N LEU A 179 0.98 -9.63 -10.47
CA LEU A 179 1.81 -10.77 -10.04
C LEU A 179 1.40 -12.03 -10.81
N MET A 180 2.27 -12.50 -11.70
CA MET A 180 2.06 -13.75 -12.45
C MET A 180 2.74 -14.90 -11.73
N VAL A 181 2.08 -16.05 -11.60
CA VAL A 181 2.63 -17.26 -10.97
C VAL A 181 2.44 -18.47 -11.88
N PHE A 182 3.50 -19.26 -12.00
CA PHE A 182 3.61 -20.46 -12.81
C PHE A 182 4.02 -21.62 -11.90
N SER A 183 3.06 -22.46 -11.53
CA SER A 183 3.24 -23.54 -10.57
C SER A 183 3.46 -24.86 -11.31
N TRP A 184 4.57 -25.53 -11.03
CA TRP A 184 5.06 -26.68 -11.80
C TRP A 184 4.77 -28.00 -11.08
N HIS A 185 3.99 -28.85 -11.72
CA HIS A 185 3.52 -30.13 -11.18
C HIS A 185 4.46 -31.25 -11.60
N ARG A 186 4.50 -32.32 -10.79
CA ARG A 186 5.30 -33.51 -11.05
C ARG A 186 4.43 -34.76 -11.03
N ASN A 187 4.77 -35.71 -11.91
CA ASN A 187 4.19 -37.04 -11.91
C ASN A 187 4.76 -37.92 -10.78
N GLN A 188 4.24 -39.15 -10.67
CA GLN A 188 4.66 -40.15 -9.69
C GLN A 188 6.13 -40.58 -9.82
N GLN A 189 6.79 -40.31 -10.95
CA GLN A 189 8.22 -40.57 -11.19
C GLN A 189 9.10 -39.37 -10.81
N GLY A 190 8.53 -38.27 -10.32
CA GLY A 190 9.23 -37.03 -9.97
C GLY A 190 9.65 -36.16 -11.16
N LEU A 191 9.25 -36.52 -12.38
CA LEU A 191 9.42 -35.72 -13.59
C LEU A 191 8.35 -34.63 -13.66
N PHE A 192 8.68 -33.48 -14.24
CA PHE A 192 7.71 -32.43 -14.52
C PHE A 192 6.93 -32.76 -15.80
N ASP A 193 5.62 -32.72 -15.73
CA ASP A 193 4.68 -33.10 -16.79
C ASP A 193 3.53 -32.10 -16.99
N ALA A 194 3.28 -31.20 -16.02
CA ALA A 194 2.28 -30.15 -16.15
C ALA A 194 2.64 -28.83 -15.45
N MET A 195 2.00 -27.75 -15.87
CA MET A 195 2.14 -26.39 -15.34
C MET A 195 0.75 -25.75 -15.16
N SER A 196 0.57 -24.90 -14.15
CA SER A 196 -0.66 -24.14 -13.92
C SER A 196 -0.36 -22.65 -13.75
N PHE A 197 -1.04 -21.80 -14.53
CA PHE A 197 -0.82 -20.35 -14.55
C PHE A 197 -1.91 -19.57 -13.81
N LYS A 198 -1.51 -18.52 -13.09
CA LYS A 198 -2.39 -17.48 -12.56
C LYS A 198 -1.80 -16.08 -12.74
N HIS A 199 -2.66 -15.12 -13.05
CA HIS A 199 -2.40 -13.69 -12.95
C HIS A 199 -3.20 -13.14 -11.76
N LEU A 200 -2.46 -12.75 -10.72
CA LEU A 200 -2.98 -12.19 -9.49
C LEU A 200 -2.79 -10.66 -9.52
N GLN A 201 -3.81 -9.89 -9.19
CA GLN A 201 -3.75 -8.43 -9.14
C GLN A 201 -4.12 -7.92 -7.75
N TYR A 202 -3.30 -7.01 -7.21
CA TYR A 202 -3.65 -6.24 -6.00
C TYR A 202 -4.49 -5.01 -6.37
N ASP A 203 -5.53 -4.73 -5.58
CA ASP A 203 -6.38 -3.54 -5.74
C ASP A 203 -6.17 -2.51 -4.60
N ASP A 204 -5.90 -1.24 -4.95
CA ASP A 204 -5.71 -0.12 -4.00
C ASP A 204 -7.01 0.37 -3.34
N LEU A 205 -8.17 -0.18 -3.72
CA LEU A 205 -9.49 0.16 -3.17
C LEU A 205 -10.06 -0.90 -2.21
N SER A 206 -10.11 -2.18 -2.62
CA SER A 206 -10.57 -3.29 -1.77
C SER A 206 -9.50 -3.85 -0.83
N MET A 207 -8.21 -3.52 -1.06
CA MET A 207 -7.06 -4.09 -0.34
C MET A 207 -6.97 -5.62 -0.44
N GLN A 208 -7.40 -6.20 -1.56
CA GLN A 208 -7.36 -7.64 -1.82
C GLN A 208 -6.41 -7.96 -2.97
N VAL A 209 -5.98 -9.23 -3.04
CA VAL A 209 -5.32 -9.80 -4.22
C VAL A 209 -6.31 -10.77 -4.87
N THR A 210 -6.70 -10.47 -6.11
CA THR A 210 -7.70 -11.22 -6.87
C THR A 210 -7.05 -11.95 -8.04
N CYS A 211 -7.55 -13.14 -8.39
CA CYS A 211 -7.17 -13.81 -9.63
C CYS A 211 -7.95 -13.17 -10.78
N ILE A 212 -7.26 -12.55 -11.74
CA ILE A 212 -7.86 -11.87 -12.90
C ILE A 212 -7.66 -12.61 -14.22
N SER A 213 -6.84 -13.66 -14.22
CA SER A 213 -6.68 -14.61 -15.34
C SER A 213 -5.99 -15.88 -14.84
N HIS A 214 -6.27 -17.02 -15.45
CA HIS A 214 -5.60 -18.30 -15.17
C HIS A 214 -5.62 -19.17 -16.44
N SER A 215 -4.90 -20.29 -16.43
CA SER A 215 -5.07 -21.31 -17.49
C SER A 215 -6.48 -21.91 -17.42
N GLU A 216 -7.14 -22.12 -18.56
CA GLU A 216 -8.54 -22.59 -18.62
C GLU A 216 -8.68 -23.97 -17.98
N ASP A 217 -7.88 -24.93 -18.44
CA ASP A 217 -7.53 -26.10 -17.65
C ASP A 217 -6.54 -25.71 -16.55
N MET A 218 -6.75 -26.20 -15.32
CA MET A 218 -5.79 -25.97 -14.22
C MET A 218 -4.45 -26.69 -14.39
N ARG A 219 -4.22 -27.41 -15.50
CA ARG A 219 -2.95 -28.09 -15.82
C ARG A 219 -2.72 -28.16 -17.33
N GLU A 220 -1.92 -27.24 -17.86
CA GLU A 220 -1.33 -27.42 -19.18
C GLU A 220 -0.31 -28.56 -19.12
N SER A 221 -0.47 -29.58 -19.97
CA SER A 221 0.27 -30.84 -19.89
C SER A 221 1.26 -30.99 -21.06
N PHE A 222 2.47 -31.50 -20.78
CA PHE A 222 3.57 -31.63 -21.74
C PHE A 222 4.39 -32.91 -21.51
N PRO A 223 5.22 -33.36 -22.48
CA PRO A 223 6.03 -34.57 -22.32
C PRO A 223 6.93 -34.55 -21.08
N ALA A 224 6.78 -35.56 -20.23
CA ALA A 224 7.41 -35.61 -18.91
C ALA A 224 8.95 -35.54 -18.98
N LYS A 225 9.53 -34.56 -18.28
CA LYS A 225 10.96 -34.23 -18.34
C LYS A 225 11.54 -33.82 -16.99
N THR A 226 12.85 -34.02 -16.81
CA THR A 226 13.60 -33.29 -15.78
C THR A 226 13.74 -31.82 -16.19
N MET A 227 13.76 -30.91 -15.21
CA MET A 227 14.11 -29.50 -15.40
C MET A 227 14.87 -28.99 -14.19
N SER A 228 15.93 -28.23 -14.45
CA SER A 228 16.66 -27.43 -13.47
C SER A 228 15.92 -26.13 -13.13
N ASP A 229 16.35 -25.46 -12.06
CA ASP A 229 15.85 -24.14 -11.65
C ASP A 229 15.89 -23.11 -12.80
N GLY A 230 16.95 -23.16 -13.62
CA GLY A 230 17.14 -22.27 -14.77
C GLY A 230 16.15 -22.57 -15.90
N GLU A 231 15.84 -23.85 -16.14
CA GLU A 231 14.83 -24.26 -17.12
C GLU A 231 13.42 -23.89 -16.65
N LEU A 232 13.07 -24.14 -15.39
CA LEU A 232 11.78 -23.71 -14.82
C LEU A 232 11.59 -22.20 -14.98
N LEU A 233 12.60 -21.39 -14.63
CA LEU A 233 12.57 -19.94 -14.81
C LEU A 233 12.48 -19.52 -16.29
N THR A 234 13.14 -20.25 -17.19
CA THR A 234 13.16 -19.95 -18.63
C THR A 234 11.83 -20.30 -19.29
N GLN A 235 11.27 -21.48 -19.03
CA GLN A 235 9.97 -21.91 -19.55
C GLN A 235 8.85 -21.00 -19.00
N SER A 236 8.88 -20.67 -17.70
CA SER A 236 7.91 -19.73 -17.12
C SER A 236 7.99 -18.34 -17.76
N ARG A 237 9.18 -17.90 -18.22
CA ARG A 237 9.31 -16.63 -18.98
C ARG A 237 8.68 -16.71 -20.36
N VAL A 238 8.78 -17.84 -21.06
CA VAL A 238 8.14 -18.03 -22.38
C VAL A 238 6.63 -17.89 -22.24
N TYR A 239 6.00 -18.68 -21.36
CA TYR A 239 4.55 -18.58 -21.10
C TYR A 239 4.11 -17.19 -20.63
N ARG A 240 4.93 -16.53 -19.79
CA ARG A 240 4.67 -15.18 -19.31
C ARG A 240 4.73 -14.13 -20.42
N ASP A 241 5.71 -14.22 -21.31
CA ASP A 241 5.88 -13.26 -22.41
C ASP A 241 4.83 -13.50 -23.52
N GLU A 242 4.39 -14.75 -23.72
CA GLU A 242 3.24 -15.08 -24.57
C GLU A 242 1.92 -14.54 -23.98
N TYR A 243 1.62 -14.82 -22.71
CA TYR A 243 0.43 -14.26 -22.04
C TYR A 243 0.38 -12.72 -22.15
N GLN A 244 1.53 -12.06 -21.99
CA GLN A 244 1.64 -10.62 -22.14
C GLN A 244 1.41 -10.14 -23.58
N TYR A 245 1.86 -10.89 -24.60
CA TYR A 245 1.56 -10.57 -26.00
C TYR A 245 0.04 -10.58 -26.26
N TRP A 246 -0.69 -11.60 -25.79
CA TRP A 246 -2.14 -11.65 -25.92
C TRP A 246 -2.83 -10.52 -25.11
N ARG A 247 -2.40 -10.28 -23.87
CA ARG A 247 -2.90 -9.18 -23.01
C ARG A 247 -2.72 -7.81 -23.65
N GLU A 248 -1.56 -7.53 -24.26
CA GLU A 248 -1.28 -6.25 -24.92
C GLU A 248 -2.01 -6.10 -26.27
N ARG A 249 -2.28 -7.20 -26.97
CA ARG A 249 -3.01 -7.20 -28.25
C ARG A 249 -4.51 -7.02 -28.05
N ASP A 250 -5.10 -7.76 -27.11
CA ASP A 250 -6.55 -7.88 -26.94
C ASP A 250 -7.10 -6.93 -25.85
N GLY A 251 -6.25 -6.45 -24.94
CA GLY A 251 -6.61 -5.47 -23.90
C GLY A 251 -6.68 -4.00 -24.35
N GLY A 252 -6.36 -3.71 -25.61
CA GLY A 252 -6.34 -2.35 -26.16
C GLY A 252 -5.10 -1.51 -25.78
N PRO A 253 -5.06 -0.21 -26.13
CA PRO A 253 -3.85 0.60 -26.02
C PRO A 253 -3.39 0.79 -24.57
N VAL A 254 -2.29 0.12 -24.21
CA VAL A 254 -1.69 0.07 -22.87
C VAL A 254 -1.55 1.46 -22.25
N VAL A 255 -2.17 1.66 -21.08
CA VAL A 255 -2.16 2.94 -20.37
C VAL A 255 -0.72 3.30 -19.98
N GLN A 256 -0.25 4.50 -20.38
CA GLN A 256 1.14 4.98 -20.21
C GLN A 256 1.62 4.93 -18.74
N GLY A 257 2.19 3.79 -18.35
CA GLY A 257 2.63 3.49 -16.99
C GLY A 257 2.69 1.99 -16.70
N MET A 258 1.79 1.19 -17.29
CA MET A 258 1.98 -0.26 -17.41
C MET A 258 3.02 -0.50 -18.51
N THR A 259 4.08 -1.26 -18.22
CA THR A 259 5.17 -1.50 -19.20
C THR A 259 5.44 -2.97 -19.49
N GLY A 260 4.69 -3.89 -18.87
CA GLY A 260 4.90 -5.33 -19.01
C GLY A 260 6.32 -5.75 -18.58
N ARG A 261 6.91 -5.09 -17.59
CA ARG A 261 8.28 -5.37 -17.12
C ARG A 261 8.25 -6.04 -15.76
N VAL A 262 8.98 -7.14 -15.64
CA VAL A 262 9.25 -7.79 -14.35
C VAL A 262 10.11 -6.86 -13.46
N MET A 263 9.54 -6.43 -12.33
CA MET A 263 10.26 -5.77 -11.24
C MET A 263 11.09 -6.79 -10.44
N ARG A 264 10.50 -7.96 -10.18
CA ARG A 264 11.09 -9.03 -9.37
C ARG A 264 10.57 -10.38 -9.83
N SER A 265 11.44 -11.37 -9.87
CA SER A 265 11.08 -12.77 -10.13
C SER A 265 11.86 -13.71 -9.21
N GLY A 266 11.29 -14.87 -8.91
CA GLY A 266 11.96 -15.91 -8.13
C GLY A 266 11.32 -17.27 -8.32
N LEU A 267 12.01 -18.31 -7.84
CA LEU A 267 11.57 -19.70 -7.79
C LEU A 267 11.39 -20.10 -6.33
N LEU A 268 10.16 -20.35 -5.90
CA LEU A 268 9.85 -20.88 -4.58
C LEU A 268 9.82 -22.41 -4.64
N LYS A 269 10.50 -23.09 -3.72
CA LYS A 269 10.56 -24.56 -3.65
C LYS A 269 9.82 -25.10 -2.42
N PRO A 270 9.41 -26.38 -2.41
CA PRO A 270 9.12 -27.09 -1.18
C PRO A 270 10.32 -27.02 -0.23
N GLY A 271 10.08 -26.88 1.07
CA GLY A 271 11.14 -26.83 2.10
C GLY A 271 11.99 -25.54 2.15
N LEU A 272 11.75 -24.55 1.28
CA LEU A 272 12.40 -23.24 1.37
C LEU A 272 11.39 -22.16 1.79
N GLU A 273 11.50 -21.68 3.04
CA GLU A 273 10.66 -20.62 3.61
C GLU A 273 11.09 -19.20 3.19
N GLN A 274 11.63 -19.05 1.98
CA GLN A 274 11.98 -17.74 1.46
C GLN A 274 10.70 -16.94 1.18
N LYS A 275 10.59 -15.76 1.80
CA LYS A 275 9.48 -14.81 1.62
C LYS A 275 9.94 -13.56 0.83
N PRO A 276 10.31 -13.69 -0.46
CA PRO A 276 11.06 -12.67 -1.19
C PRO A 276 10.24 -11.43 -1.57
N LEU A 277 8.92 -11.42 -1.44
CA LEU A 277 8.10 -10.23 -1.72
C LEU A 277 8.05 -9.27 -0.51
N LEU A 278 8.23 -9.76 0.72
CA LEU A 278 8.18 -8.94 1.94
C LEU A 278 9.26 -7.85 2.02
N THR A 279 10.43 -8.04 1.39
CA THR A 279 11.50 -7.03 1.39
C THR A 279 11.27 -6.02 0.28
N LEU A 280 10.87 -4.79 0.60
CA LEU A 280 10.62 -3.74 -0.38
C LEU A 280 11.93 -3.22 -0.99
N ASN A 281 11.83 -2.60 -2.18
CA ASN A 281 12.99 -2.01 -2.88
C ASN A 281 13.61 -0.79 -2.15
N ASP A 282 12.93 -0.25 -1.13
CA ASP A 282 13.43 0.80 -0.25
C ASP A 282 14.21 0.25 0.97
N GLY A 283 14.26 -1.08 1.13
CA GLY A 283 14.91 -1.78 2.24
C GLY A 283 14.01 -2.02 3.45
N ARG A 284 12.75 -1.56 3.44
CA ARG A 284 11.77 -1.90 4.49
C ARG A 284 11.33 -3.35 4.33
N ARG A 285 10.94 -4.00 5.43
CA ARG A 285 10.37 -5.35 5.43
C ARG A 285 8.91 -5.27 5.88
N ALA A 286 8.01 -5.72 5.03
CA ALA A 286 6.62 -5.95 5.37
C ALA A 286 6.50 -7.13 6.36
N PRO A 287 5.51 -7.13 7.27
CA PRO A 287 5.25 -8.29 8.11
C PRO A 287 4.73 -9.45 7.25
N ASP A 288 4.84 -10.68 7.76
CA ASP A 288 4.04 -11.76 7.21
C ASP A 288 2.55 -11.49 7.44
N TRP A 289 1.69 -11.79 6.46
CA TRP A 289 0.26 -11.45 6.55
C TRP A 289 -0.45 -12.23 7.65
N ASN A 290 -0.27 -13.55 7.69
CA ASN A 290 -0.97 -14.43 8.62
C ASN A 290 -0.45 -14.19 10.05
N GLU A 291 0.87 -14.04 10.21
CA GLU A 291 1.44 -13.67 11.51
C GLU A 291 0.97 -12.27 11.99
N PHE A 292 0.85 -11.29 11.09
CA PHE A 292 0.34 -9.96 11.43
C PHE A 292 -1.12 -10.02 11.88
N ILE A 293 -1.98 -10.70 11.12
CA ILE A 293 -3.41 -10.81 11.40
C ILE A 293 -3.64 -11.59 12.71
N ASP A 294 -2.96 -12.72 12.94
CA ASP A 294 -3.06 -13.47 14.18
C ASP A 294 -2.62 -12.62 15.39
N ARG A 295 -1.48 -11.92 15.31
CA ARG A 295 -1.00 -11.04 16.39
C ARG A 295 -1.95 -9.86 16.65
N ALA A 296 -2.56 -9.30 15.60
CA ALA A 296 -3.53 -8.23 15.71
C ALA A 296 -4.85 -8.72 16.34
N ALA A 297 -5.36 -9.88 15.91
CA ALA A 297 -6.54 -10.53 16.48
C ALA A 297 -6.36 -10.84 17.98
N ILE A 298 -5.23 -11.44 18.37
CA ILE A 298 -4.87 -11.66 19.77
C ILE A 298 -4.79 -10.35 20.57
N SER A 299 -4.24 -9.28 19.97
CA SER A 299 -4.18 -7.97 20.62
C SER A 299 -5.59 -7.41 20.88
N ILE A 300 -6.50 -7.52 19.91
CA ILE A 300 -7.91 -7.11 20.04
C ILE A 300 -8.61 -7.91 21.15
N LEU A 301 -8.44 -9.23 21.17
CA LEU A 301 -9.03 -10.12 22.18
C LEU A 301 -8.54 -9.79 23.60
N GLN A 302 -7.27 -9.41 23.75
CA GLN A 302 -6.66 -9.00 25.02
C GLN A 302 -6.93 -7.52 25.39
N GLY A 303 -7.73 -6.79 24.60
CA GLY A 303 -8.04 -5.37 24.82
C GLY A 303 -6.83 -4.43 24.64
N ARG A 304 -5.83 -4.84 23.87
CA ARG A 304 -4.58 -4.11 23.60
C ARG A 304 -4.69 -3.34 22.27
N PRO A 305 -4.08 -2.15 22.15
CA PRO A 305 -4.07 -1.41 20.89
C PRO A 305 -3.29 -2.17 19.80
N VAL A 306 -3.88 -2.29 18.61
CA VAL A 306 -3.18 -2.86 17.44
C VAL A 306 -2.15 -1.85 16.94
N SER A 307 -0.86 -2.13 17.17
CA SER A 307 0.24 -1.35 16.61
C SER A 307 0.41 -1.65 15.10
N PRO A 308 0.19 -0.68 14.19
CA PRO A 308 0.30 -0.89 12.74
C PRO A 308 1.76 -0.88 12.23
N THR A 309 2.72 -1.00 13.13
CA THR A 309 4.14 -1.14 12.81
C THR A 309 4.63 -2.40 13.50
N PRO A 310 5.04 -3.46 12.79
CA PRO A 310 5.73 -4.56 13.44
C PRO A 310 6.98 -3.98 14.11
N THR A 311 7.18 -4.26 15.40
CA THR A 311 8.40 -3.87 16.10
C THR A 311 9.58 -4.40 15.28
N LEU A 312 10.41 -3.48 14.76
CA LEU A 312 11.59 -3.86 14.00
C LEU A 312 12.36 -4.92 14.80
N PRO A 313 12.63 -6.11 14.23
CA PRO A 313 13.56 -7.03 14.84
C PRO A 313 14.84 -6.23 15.08
N GLN A 314 15.25 -6.10 16.33
CA GLN A 314 16.59 -5.62 16.61
C GLN A 314 17.52 -6.62 15.93
N GLN A 315 18.18 -6.18 14.86
CA GLN A 315 19.36 -6.88 14.39
C GLN A 315 20.33 -6.82 15.57
N GLU A 316 20.57 -7.98 16.18
CA GLU A 316 21.69 -8.16 17.09
C GLU A 316 22.91 -7.58 16.38
N GLN A 317 23.49 -6.53 16.96
CA GLN A 317 24.72 -5.98 16.42
C GLN A 317 25.76 -7.09 16.56
N PRO A 318 26.42 -7.53 15.46
CA PRO A 318 27.62 -8.33 15.59
C PRO A 318 28.58 -7.56 16.49
N GLU A 319 29.04 -8.19 17.56
CA GLU A 319 29.91 -7.52 18.53
C GLU A 319 31.11 -6.90 17.81
N ARG A 320 31.53 -5.71 18.26
CA ARG A 320 32.75 -5.09 17.77
C ARG A 320 33.96 -5.84 18.33
N THR A 321 34.31 -6.96 17.72
CA THR A 321 35.64 -7.56 17.87
C THR A 321 36.66 -6.50 17.45
N ALA A 322 37.47 -6.03 18.39
CA ALA A 322 38.42 -4.96 18.13
C ALA A 322 39.60 -5.48 17.31
N GLU A 323 39.88 -4.84 16.15
CA GLU A 323 41.14 -5.06 15.45
C GLU A 323 42.30 -4.39 16.23
N PRO A 324 43.41 -5.11 16.48
CA PRO A 324 44.54 -4.57 17.23
C PRO A 324 45.39 -3.61 16.39
N THR A 325 45.92 -2.57 17.04
CA THR A 325 46.78 -1.57 16.41
C THR A 325 48.15 -2.15 16.03
N ALA A 326 48.52 -2.06 14.74
CA ALA A 326 49.89 -2.14 14.27
C ALA A 326 50.08 -1.17 13.09
N ALA A 327 51.14 -0.36 13.11
CA ALA A 327 51.35 0.71 12.14
C ALA A 327 52.69 0.55 11.40
N THR A 328 52.65 0.69 10.07
CA THR A 328 53.84 0.84 9.23
C THR A 328 53.64 2.00 8.26
N GLN A 329 54.33 3.11 8.53
CA GLN A 329 54.62 4.17 7.56
C GLN A 329 55.87 3.70 6.75
N THR A 330 56.28 4.19 5.58
CA THR A 330 55.98 5.38 4.74
C THR A 330 56.41 4.97 3.28
N PRO A 331 56.66 5.81 2.24
CA PRO A 331 56.65 7.27 2.12
C PRO A 331 55.61 7.83 1.13
N ALA A 332 55.38 9.14 1.25
CA ALA A 332 54.63 9.89 0.24
C ALA A 332 55.49 10.14 -1.00
N ARG A 333 54.85 10.18 -2.17
CA ARG A 333 55.38 10.86 -3.36
C ARG A 333 54.43 12.01 -3.72
N THR A 334 54.93 13.22 -3.62
CA THR A 334 54.29 14.41 -4.22
C THR A 334 54.35 14.32 -5.74
N ASP A 335 53.25 14.64 -6.41
CA ASP A 335 53.23 15.35 -7.69
C ASP A 335 51.83 15.96 -7.88
N ALA A 336 51.72 17.08 -8.59
CA ALA A 336 50.51 17.92 -8.56
C ALA A 336 49.38 17.41 -9.46
N ALA A 337 48.16 17.33 -8.91
CA ALA A 337 46.94 17.09 -9.68
C ALA A 337 45.93 18.24 -9.45
N THR A 338 45.44 18.82 -10.55
CA THR A 338 44.38 19.83 -10.53
C THR A 338 43.11 19.30 -9.86
N LYS A 339 42.32 20.19 -9.23
CA LYS A 339 40.99 19.86 -8.68
C LYS A 339 40.06 19.36 -9.79
N GLN A 340 40.06 18.06 -10.04
CA GLN A 340 39.30 17.44 -11.12
C GLN A 340 37.80 17.54 -10.82
N VAL A 341 37.10 18.38 -11.57
CA VAL A 341 35.64 18.50 -11.49
C VAL A 341 35.03 17.27 -12.18
N TRP A 342 34.18 16.53 -11.45
CA TRP A 342 33.53 15.34 -12.00
C TRP A 342 32.29 15.76 -12.82
N PRO A 343 32.22 15.44 -14.12
CA PRO A 343 31.02 15.62 -14.93
C PRO A 343 29.82 14.94 -14.26
N ASN A 344 28.74 15.70 -14.07
CA ASN A 344 27.56 15.19 -13.38
C ASN A 344 26.27 15.78 -13.96
N ALA A 345 25.24 14.96 -14.04
CA ALA A 345 23.92 15.32 -14.49
C ALA A 345 22.87 14.81 -13.50
N TRP A 346 21.72 15.48 -13.43
CA TRP A 346 20.56 14.97 -12.72
C TRP A 346 19.63 14.27 -13.70
N VAL A 347 18.96 13.20 -13.29
CA VAL A 347 17.91 12.53 -14.07
C VAL A 347 16.68 12.29 -13.21
N ALA A 348 15.49 12.38 -13.82
CA ALA A 348 14.23 12.08 -13.14
C ALA A 348 14.26 10.65 -12.56
N ASN A 349 13.77 10.47 -11.33
CA ASN A 349 13.85 9.22 -10.56
C ASN A 349 13.48 7.96 -11.37
N ARG A 350 12.41 8.07 -12.18
CA ARG A 350 11.88 7.02 -13.06
C ARG A 350 12.84 6.50 -14.14
N LEU A 351 13.90 7.24 -14.46
CA LEU A 351 14.90 6.85 -15.46
C LEU A 351 16.02 5.99 -14.88
N ALA A 352 16.22 6.02 -13.56
CA ALA A 352 17.21 5.21 -12.86
C ALA A 352 16.55 3.93 -12.32
N HIS A 353 16.82 2.80 -12.97
CA HIS A 353 16.35 1.47 -12.62
C HIS A 353 17.44 0.74 -11.81
N THR A 354 17.16 0.42 -10.55
CA THR A 354 18.14 -0.12 -9.60
C THR A 354 18.13 -1.65 -9.58
N TYR A 355 19.32 -2.25 -9.46
CA TYR A 355 19.50 -3.70 -9.33
C TYR A 355 20.72 -4.04 -8.49
N ILE A 356 20.85 -5.29 -8.07
CA ILE A 356 22.06 -5.81 -7.40
C ILE A 356 22.85 -6.63 -8.41
N LEU A 357 24.16 -6.38 -8.48
CA LEU A 357 25.12 -7.28 -9.12
C LEU A 357 25.74 -8.16 -8.03
N HIS A 358 25.33 -9.42 -8.00
CA HIS A 358 26.01 -10.48 -7.26
C HIS A 358 27.31 -10.81 -8.00
N ALA A 359 28.46 -10.49 -7.41
CA ALA A 359 29.76 -10.81 -7.98
C ALA A 359 30.16 -12.27 -7.71
N LYS A 360 31.12 -12.80 -8.47
CA LYS A 360 31.59 -14.21 -8.35
C LYS A 360 32.21 -14.55 -6.99
N ASP A 361 32.54 -13.54 -6.18
CA ASP A 361 33.07 -13.64 -4.82
C ASP A 361 31.97 -13.52 -3.74
N GLY A 362 30.70 -13.56 -4.13
CA GLY A 362 29.56 -13.44 -3.22
C GLY A 362 29.25 -12.02 -2.75
N ARG A 363 29.92 -10.98 -3.29
CA ARG A 363 29.66 -9.59 -2.89
C ARG A 363 28.56 -8.93 -3.71
N ASP A 364 27.63 -8.29 -3.01
CA ASP A 364 26.48 -7.59 -3.58
C ASP A 364 26.79 -6.12 -3.85
N TRP A 365 26.78 -5.73 -5.12
CA TRP A 365 27.03 -4.36 -5.55
C TRP A 365 25.73 -3.68 -6.03
N PRO A 366 25.23 -2.65 -5.32
CA PRO A 366 24.06 -1.92 -5.78
C PRO A 366 24.42 -1.09 -7.02
N LYS A 367 23.73 -1.36 -8.12
CA LYS A 367 23.93 -0.73 -9.43
C LYS A 367 22.62 -0.16 -9.98
N MET A 368 22.72 0.67 -11.00
CA MET A 368 21.59 1.29 -11.66
C MET A 368 21.82 1.36 -13.17
N ILE A 369 20.85 0.88 -13.94
CA ILE A 369 20.72 1.19 -15.36
C ILE A 369 19.94 2.50 -15.45
N VAL A 370 20.52 3.49 -16.13
CA VAL A 370 19.95 4.83 -16.25
C VAL A 370 19.63 5.12 -17.70
N GLY A 371 18.35 5.15 -18.05
CA GLY A 371 17.87 5.56 -19.37
C GLY A 371 18.09 7.05 -19.60
N LEU A 372 18.51 7.42 -20.81
CA LEU A 372 18.67 8.82 -21.18
C LEU A 372 17.30 9.50 -21.35
N PRO A 373 17.17 10.80 -21.00
CA PRO A 373 15.95 11.55 -21.30
C PRO A 373 15.60 11.55 -22.79
N ARG A 374 14.30 11.57 -23.12
CA ARG A 374 13.84 11.70 -24.51
C ARG A 374 14.41 12.98 -25.14
N GLY A 375 14.90 12.87 -26.37
CA GLY A 375 15.53 13.97 -27.10
C GLY A 375 16.96 14.30 -26.64
N THR A 376 17.58 13.49 -25.78
CA THR A 376 19.05 13.50 -25.61
C THR A 376 19.66 13.04 -26.93
N ALA A 377 20.41 13.94 -27.58
CA ALA A 377 21.03 13.69 -28.87
C ALA A 377 22.48 14.18 -28.84
N ILE A 378 23.35 13.47 -29.54
CA ILE A 378 24.79 13.75 -29.66
C ILE A 378 25.13 13.61 -31.15
N ASP A 379 25.85 14.59 -31.70
CA ASP A 379 26.29 14.62 -33.11
C ASP A 379 25.17 14.36 -34.14
N GLY A 380 23.94 14.78 -33.80
CA GLY A 380 22.73 14.60 -34.61
C GLY A 380 21.99 13.27 -34.39
N GLN A 381 22.61 12.27 -33.75
CA GLN A 381 21.98 11.00 -33.43
C GLN A 381 21.08 11.15 -32.19
N ASP A 382 19.80 10.79 -32.30
CA ASP A 382 18.90 10.66 -31.14
C ASP A 382 19.29 9.42 -30.32
N LEU A 383 19.51 9.64 -29.01
CA LEU A 383 19.86 8.60 -28.04
C LEU A 383 18.67 8.27 -27.13
N THR A 384 17.46 8.67 -27.51
CA THR A 384 16.21 8.20 -26.89
C THR A 384 16.17 6.66 -26.89
N GLY A 385 15.96 6.08 -25.69
CA GLY A 385 15.93 4.63 -25.49
C GLY A 385 17.29 3.99 -25.15
N TRP A 386 18.40 4.73 -25.30
CA TRP A 386 19.70 4.30 -24.79
C TRP A 386 19.79 4.48 -23.28
N ALA A 387 20.68 3.72 -22.64
CA ALA A 387 20.94 3.77 -21.20
C ALA A 387 22.43 3.59 -20.89
N THR A 388 22.83 3.90 -19.65
CA THR A 388 24.18 3.60 -19.12
C THR A 388 24.07 2.83 -17.80
N ASP A 389 25.06 2.02 -17.46
CA ASP A 389 25.10 1.21 -16.22
C ASP A 389 26.15 1.76 -15.24
N MET A 390 25.75 2.02 -14.00
CA MET A 390 26.57 2.68 -12.99
C MET A 390 26.45 2.02 -11.61
N PHE A 391 27.50 2.09 -10.79
CA PHE A 391 27.43 1.74 -9.37
C PHE A 391 26.72 2.85 -8.56
N MET A 392 25.86 2.47 -7.62
CA MET A 392 25.11 3.40 -6.80
C MET A 392 25.88 3.84 -5.56
N SER A 393 26.27 5.11 -5.52
CA SER A 393 26.70 5.74 -4.27
C SER A 393 25.57 5.73 -3.22
N ALA A 394 25.92 5.83 -1.93
CA ALA A 394 24.91 5.96 -0.86
C ALA A 394 23.99 7.19 -1.07
N LYS A 395 24.49 8.27 -1.70
CA LYS A 395 23.69 9.44 -2.06
C LYS A 395 22.71 9.13 -3.18
N ASN A 396 23.09 8.30 -4.16
CA ASN A 396 22.20 7.85 -5.23
C ASN A 396 21.09 6.95 -4.70
N ARG A 397 21.40 6.04 -3.75
CA ARG A 397 20.40 5.21 -3.07
C ARG A 397 19.39 6.08 -2.31
N ARG A 398 19.87 7.05 -1.51
CA ARG A 398 19.02 8.01 -0.80
C ARG A 398 18.17 8.87 -1.74
N GLN A 399 18.74 9.39 -2.84
CA GLN A 399 17.98 10.14 -3.85
C GLN A 399 16.89 9.27 -4.50
N LYS A 400 17.20 8.00 -4.78
CA LYS A 400 16.25 7.04 -5.35
C LYS A 400 15.09 6.78 -4.40
N SER A 401 15.35 6.50 -3.11
CA SER A 401 14.30 6.21 -2.12
C SER A 401 13.50 7.44 -1.70
N GLU A 402 14.10 8.64 -1.67
CA GLU A 402 13.38 9.92 -1.47
C GLU A 402 12.49 10.32 -2.67
N GLY A 403 12.41 9.49 -3.73
CA GLY A 403 11.64 9.81 -4.95
C GLY A 403 12.24 10.93 -5.82
N ARG A 404 13.42 11.44 -5.44
CA ARG A 404 14.08 12.62 -6.04
C ARG A 404 14.81 12.27 -7.32
N ALA A 405 15.19 13.30 -8.07
CA ALA A 405 16.14 13.15 -9.17
C ALA A 405 17.47 12.55 -8.67
N VAL A 406 18.06 11.66 -9.46
CA VAL A 406 19.31 10.96 -9.13
C VAL A 406 20.48 11.68 -9.80
N ASN A 407 21.57 11.91 -9.08
CA ASN A 407 22.79 12.54 -9.60
C ASN A 407 23.72 11.48 -10.19
N LEU A 408 23.91 11.50 -11.51
CA LEU A 408 24.90 10.71 -12.22
C LEU A 408 26.26 11.39 -12.09
N ARG A 409 27.32 10.64 -11.77
CA ARG A 409 28.68 11.17 -11.68
C ARG A 409 29.62 10.29 -12.49
N PHE A 410 30.24 10.86 -13.49
CA PHE A 410 31.14 10.17 -14.42
C PHE A 410 32.59 10.50 -14.06
N ARG A 411 33.49 9.53 -14.23
CA ARG A 411 34.93 9.72 -13.95
C ARG A 411 35.55 10.52 -15.11
N PRO A 412 36.25 11.65 -14.86
CA PRO A 412 36.93 12.40 -15.92
C PRO A 412 37.89 11.51 -16.72
N GLY A 413 37.92 11.69 -18.04
CA GLY A 413 38.80 10.93 -18.95
C GLY A 413 38.48 9.44 -19.08
N THR A 414 37.38 8.95 -18.50
CA THR A 414 36.89 7.57 -18.70
C THR A 414 35.63 7.63 -19.57
N PRO A 415 35.65 7.10 -20.80
CA PRO A 415 34.45 7.05 -21.64
C PRO A 415 33.27 6.36 -20.95
N VAL A 416 32.07 6.84 -21.23
CA VAL A 416 30.82 6.28 -20.71
C VAL A 416 30.25 5.31 -21.73
N GLU A 417 30.08 4.04 -21.35
CA GLU A 417 29.32 3.11 -22.17
C GLU A 417 27.84 3.49 -22.13
N LEU A 418 27.28 3.76 -23.31
CA LEU A 418 25.86 3.74 -23.57
C LEU A 418 25.50 2.44 -24.27
N PHE A 419 24.31 1.91 -23.99
CA PHE A 419 23.77 0.74 -24.67
C PHE A 419 22.27 0.86 -24.96
N THR A 420 21.81 0.12 -25.97
CA THR A 420 20.40 -0.07 -26.30
C THR A 420 20.16 -1.50 -26.79
N GLY A 421 18.91 -1.95 -26.84
CA GLY A 421 18.56 -3.36 -27.13
C GLY A 421 18.79 -4.31 -25.95
N ARG A 422 18.61 -5.61 -26.19
CA ARG A 422 18.77 -6.71 -25.20
C ARG A 422 19.41 -7.93 -25.86
N GLY A 423 20.08 -8.78 -25.07
CA GLY A 423 20.65 -10.03 -25.56
C GLY A 423 21.60 -9.82 -26.74
N THR A 424 21.43 -10.63 -27.79
CA THR A 424 22.17 -10.55 -29.06
C THR A 424 21.93 -9.26 -29.85
N GLU A 425 20.84 -8.53 -29.58
CA GLU A 425 20.54 -7.24 -30.23
C GLU A 425 21.16 -6.05 -29.49
N ARG A 426 21.88 -6.26 -28.38
CA ARG A 426 22.50 -5.17 -27.62
C ARG A 426 23.55 -4.45 -28.46
N ARG A 427 23.30 -3.18 -28.75
CA ARG A 427 24.28 -2.25 -29.34
C ARG A 427 24.90 -1.42 -28.23
N THR A 428 26.20 -1.13 -28.32
CA THR A 428 26.91 -0.26 -27.39
C THR A 428 27.65 0.85 -28.14
N MET A 429 27.89 1.97 -27.48
CA MET A 429 28.78 3.04 -27.95
C MET A 429 29.48 3.69 -26.75
N GLN A 430 30.66 4.25 -26.97
CA GLN A 430 31.41 5.01 -25.96
C GLN A 430 31.25 6.50 -26.20
N VAL A 431 30.96 7.27 -25.15
CA VAL A 431 30.71 8.72 -25.24
C VAL A 431 31.52 9.45 -24.18
N ASP A 432 32.01 10.65 -24.49
CA ASP A 432 32.69 11.49 -23.51
C ASP A 432 31.73 11.91 -22.36
N PRO A 433 32.14 11.78 -21.08
CA PRO A 433 31.38 12.23 -19.92
C PRO A 433 30.78 13.62 -19.98
N GLN A 434 31.50 14.61 -20.52
CA GLN A 434 31.08 16.00 -20.55
C GLN A 434 30.05 16.24 -21.66
N THR A 435 30.29 15.68 -22.85
CA THR A 435 29.32 15.71 -23.97
C THR A 435 27.99 15.05 -23.57
N LEU A 436 28.04 13.91 -22.88
CA LEU A 436 26.84 13.24 -22.37
C LEU A 436 26.06 14.09 -21.37
N VAL A 437 26.75 14.71 -20.40
CA VAL A 437 26.14 15.61 -19.41
C VAL A 437 25.47 16.82 -20.07
N GLN A 438 26.11 17.41 -21.07
CA GLN A 438 25.56 18.54 -21.84
C GLN A 438 24.31 18.12 -22.63
N ALA A 439 24.33 16.97 -23.30
CA ALA A 439 23.19 16.46 -24.07
C ALA A 439 21.98 16.12 -23.18
N ILE A 440 22.21 15.56 -21.99
CA ILE A 440 21.19 15.32 -20.96
C ILE A 440 20.57 16.66 -20.49
N ALA A 441 21.39 17.65 -20.16
CA ALA A 441 20.93 18.96 -19.72
C ALA A 441 20.14 19.71 -20.81
N ALA A 442 20.61 19.66 -22.06
CA ALA A 442 19.93 20.28 -23.21
C ALA A 442 18.57 19.62 -23.52
N ALA A 443 18.44 18.31 -23.34
CA ALA A 443 17.17 17.60 -23.49
C ALA A 443 16.18 17.96 -22.37
N GLN A 444 16.66 18.02 -21.12
CA GLN A 444 15.84 18.40 -19.97
C GLN A 444 15.41 19.86 -20.02
N LYS A 445 16.26 20.77 -20.50
CA LYS A 445 15.85 22.16 -20.77
C LYS A 445 14.71 22.19 -21.78
N ARG A 446 14.90 21.65 -22.99
CA ARG A 446 13.85 21.57 -24.03
C ARG A 446 12.54 20.94 -23.50
N SER A 447 12.62 19.90 -22.66
CA SER A 447 11.44 19.28 -22.05
C SER A 447 10.76 20.13 -20.96
N ARG A 448 11.46 21.02 -20.27
CA ARG A 448 10.87 21.98 -19.33
C ARG A 448 10.23 23.14 -20.08
N ASP A 449 10.97 23.74 -21.00
CA ASP A 449 10.52 24.86 -21.83
C ASP A 449 9.20 24.49 -22.55
N ALA A 450 9.11 23.29 -23.13
CA ALA A 450 7.91 22.77 -23.81
C ALA A 450 6.78 22.27 -22.87
N GLU A 451 7.03 22.07 -21.56
CA GLU A 451 6.00 21.73 -20.57
C GLU A 451 5.47 22.98 -19.81
N GLN A 452 6.21 24.10 -19.87
CA GLN A 452 5.78 25.40 -19.35
C GLN A 452 4.84 26.17 -20.29
N THR A 453 4.96 26.00 -21.61
CA THR A 453 4.01 26.62 -22.56
C THR A 453 2.60 26.05 -22.36
N LEU A 454 1.65 26.86 -21.92
CA LEU A 454 0.23 26.49 -21.86
C LEU A 454 -0.35 26.48 -23.29
N ASP A 455 -1.36 25.65 -23.56
CA ASP A 455 -2.09 25.65 -24.83
C ASP A 455 -3.61 25.70 -24.62
N THR A 456 -4.33 26.17 -25.64
CA THR A 456 -5.79 26.39 -25.62
C THR A 456 -6.54 25.11 -25.28
N ALA A 457 -6.10 23.98 -25.84
CA ALA A 457 -6.70 22.66 -25.59
C ALA A 457 -6.57 22.21 -24.12
N SER A 458 -5.51 22.58 -23.41
CA SER A 458 -5.36 22.32 -21.97
C SER A 458 -6.37 23.11 -21.14
N VAL A 459 -6.71 24.33 -21.56
CA VAL A 459 -7.68 25.21 -20.89
C VAL A 459 -9.12 24.79 -21.21
N GLU A 460 -9.41 24.41 -22.47
CA GLU A 460 -10.68 23.77 -22.86
C GLU A 460 -10.97 22.54 -22.01
N LEU A 461 -10.00 21.61 -21.90
CA LEU A 461 -10.18 20.37 -21.16
C LEU A 461 -10.33 20.60 -19.65
N ALA A 462 -9.60 21.56 -19.08
CA ALA A 462 -9.79 21.96 -17.69
C ALA A 462 -11.22 22.48 -17.47
N SER A 463 -11.70 23.34 -18.37
CA SER A 463 -13.05 23.92 -18.33
C SER A 463 -14.13 22.83 -18.43
N LYS A 464 -14.03 21.92 -19.41
CA LYS A 464 -14.91 20.75 -19.55
C LYS A 464 -14.94 19.90 -18.27
N THR A 465 -13.80 19.73 -17.59
CA THR A 465 -13.71 18.96 -16.34
C THR A 465 -14.42 19.64 -15.18
N VAL A 466 -14.40 20.97 -15.10
CA VAL A 466 -15.15 21.76 -14.10
C VAL A 466 -16.65 21.55 -14.27
N GLU A 467 -17.13 21.56 -15.51
CA GLU A 467 -18.56 21.48 -15.82
C GLU A 467 -19.12 20.08 -15.63
N GLU A 468 -18.39 19.03 -16.03
CA GLU A 468 -18.82 17.64 -15.91
C GLU A 468 -18.62 17.03 -14.51
N SER A 469 -17.66 17.52 -13.72
CA SER A 469 -17.25 16.90 -12.43
C SER A 469 -17.35 17.84 -11.22
N TRP A 470 -18.19 18.89 -11.26
CA TRP A 470 -18.33 19.84 -10.16
C TRP A 470 -18.58 19.19 -8.78
N PRO A 471 -19.51 18.22 -8.61
CA PRO A 471 -19.76 17.60 -7.30
C PRO A 471 -18.60 16.73 -6.78
N GLN A 472 -17.61 16.41 -7.61
CA GLN A 472 -16.37 15.73 -7.22
C GLN A 472 -15.28 16.76 -6.88
N ILE A 473 -15.23 17.87 -7.60
CA ILE A 473 -14.31 19.00 -7.39
C ILE A 473 -14.62 19.71 -6.06
N GLU A 474 -15.89 19.98 -5.75
CA GLU A 474 -16.32 20.59 -4.49
C GLU A 474 -15.91 19.75 -3.26
N ARG A 475 -16.18 18.45 -3.29
CA ARG A 475 -15.74 17.51 -2.22
C ARG A 475 -14.21 17.44 -2.10
N MET A 476 -13.50 17.61 -3.21
CA MET A 476 -12.04 17.64 -3.23
C MET A 476 -11.51 18.95 -2.61
N GLN A 477 -12.13 20.10 -2.91
CA GLN A 477 -11.82 21.40 -2.32
C GLN A 477 -12.00 21.38 -0.79
N GLY A 478 -13.12 20.85 -0.30
CA GLY A 478 -13.38 20.71 1.14
C GLY A 478 -12.31 19.91 1.87
N ARG A 479 -11.93 18.74 1.32
CA ARG A 479 -10.85 17.90 1.87
C ARG A 479 -9.46 18.53 1.76
N PHE A 480 -9.18 19.31 0.72
CA PHE A 480 -7.89 19.99 0.61
C PHE A 480 -7.77 21.11 1.64
N ALA A 481 -8.82 21.90 1.87
CA ALA A 481 -8.86 22.90 2.93
C ALA A 481 -8.76 22.29 4.34
N GLU A 482 -9.25 21.06 4.53
CA GLU A 482 -9.08 20.24 5.74
C GLU A 482 -7.62 19.80 5.90
N TYR A 483 -7.06 19.08 4.93
CA TYR A 483 -5.66 18.63 4.99
C TYR A 483 -4.64 19.79 5.05
N GLN A 484 -4.98 20.99 4.55
CA GLN A 484 -4.17 22.19 4.71
C GLN A 484 -4.21 22.75 6.13
N ARG A 485 -5.38 22.74 6.79
CA ARG A 485 -5.51 23.11 8.22
C ARG A 485 -4.76 22.14 9.13
N ASP A 486 -4.82 20.84 8.82
CA ASP A 486 -4.25 19.78 9.65
C ASP A 486 -2.75 19.52 9.37
N GLY A 487 -2.13 20.28 8.46
CA GLY A 487 -0.73 20.08 8.03
C GLY A 487 -0.47 18.79 7.24
N ALA A 488 -1.52 18.01 6.93
CA ALA A 488 -1.46 16.72 6.27
C ALA A 488 -1.46 16.78 4.72
N TYR A 489 -1.56 17.97 4.13
CA TYR A 489 -1.70 18.17 2.69
C TYR A 489 -0.50 17.62 1.89
N LYS A 490 -0.78 16.71 0.94
CA LYS A 490 0.22 16.05 0.07
C LYS A 490 -0.02 16.45 -1.39
N PRO A 491 0.75 17.41 -1.97
CA PRO A 491 0.55 17.89 -3.34
C PRO A 491 0.56 16.78 -4.41
N ALA A 492 1.39 15.75 -4.22
CA ALA A 492 1.44 14.59 -5.12
C ALA A 492 0.15 13.76 -5.11
N VAL A 493 -0.53 13.67 -3.95
CA VAL A 493 -1.84 13.00 -3.83
C VAL A 493 -2.89 13.85 -4.53
N ALA A 494 -2.94 15.16 -4.24
CA ALA A 494 -3.86 16.09 -4.89
C ALA A 494 -3.75 16.00 -6.43
N MET A 495 -2.53 15.97 -6.97
CA MET A 495 -2.28 15.80 -8.41
C MET A 495 -2.74 14.42 -8.96
N LYS A 496 -2.70 13.32 -8.18
CA LYS A 496 -3.28 12.01 -8.57
C LYS A 496 -4.82 12.13 -8.70
N TRP A 497 -5.48 12.88 -7.81
CA TRP A 497 -6.93 13.10 -7.86
C TRP A 497 -7.36 13.99 -9.03
N ALA A 498 -6.73 15.15 -9.25
CA ALA A 498 -7.08 16.02 -10.37
C ALA A 498 -6.87 15.35 -11.74
N ARG A 499 -5.81 14.53 -11.90
CA ARG A 499 -5.63 13.70 -13.11
C ARG A 499 -6.77 12.69 -13.28
N ARG A 500 -7.16 11.95 -12.21
CA ARG A 500 -8.29 11.00 -12.26
C ARG A 500 -9.63 11.67 -12.68
N LEU A 501 -9.81 12.98 -12.46
CA LEU A 501 -10.97 13.73 -12.98
C LEU A 501 -10.79 14.10 -14.46
N VAL A 502 -9.66 14.70 -14.83
CA VAL A 502 -9.36 15.11 -16.21
C VAL A 502 -9.31 13.93 -17.18
N ASP A 503 -8.67 12.83 -16.80
CA ASP A 503 -8.61 11.60 -17.61
C ASP A 503 -10.01 10.94 -17.75
N ARG A 504 -10.96 11.21 -16.84
CA ARG A 504 -12.36 10.77 -16.99
C ARG A 504 -13.13 11.65 -17.98
N THR A 505 -13.05 12.97 -17.85
CA THR A 505 -13.66 13.93 -18.80
C THR A 505 -13.06 13.81 -20.21
N ALA A 506 -11.79 13.44 -20.31
CA ALA A 506 -11.14 13.10 -21.58
C ALA A 506 -11.50 11.71 -22.09
N GLY A 507 -12.07 10.81 -21.27
CA GLY A 507 -12.34 9.41 -21.62
C GLY A 507 -13.14 9.18 -22.91
N PRO A 508 -14.27 9.89 -23.12
CA PRO A 508 -15.03 9.83 -24.37
C PRO A 508 -14.28 10.35 -25.60
N ASP A 509 -13.37 11.31 -25.38
CA ASP A 509 -12.62 12.05 -26.42
C ASP A 509 -11.11 11.71 -26.37
N LYS A 510 -10.72 10.50 -25.93
CA LYS A 510 -9.34 10.23 -25.44
C LYS A 510 -8.24 10.56 -26.45
N ASP A 511 -8.55 10.46 -27.75
CA ASP A 511 -7.65 10.67 -28.88
C ASP A 511 -7.62 12.15 -29.35
N ARG A 512 -8.56 13.00 -28.89
CA ARG A 512 -8.52 14.47 -29.07
C ARG A 512 -7.49 15.14 -28.16
N TRP A 513 -7.21 14.56 -26.99
CA TRP A 513 -6.45 15.21 -25.92
C TRP A 513 -5.11 14.51 -25.64
N THR A 514 -3.99 15.17 -25.94
CA THR A 514 -2.66 14.57 -25.72
C THR A 514 -2.34 14.36 -24.23
N SER A 515 -1.45 13.39 -23.93
CA SER A 515 -0.90 13.19 -22.57
C SER A 515 -0.13 14.40 -22.02
N ARG A 516 0.09 15.48 -22.79
CA ARG A 516 0.55 16.80 -22.30
C ARG A 516 -0.64 17.61 -21.81
N GLN A 517 -1.65 17.80 -22.65
CA GLN A 517 -2.84 18.60 -22.35
C GLN A 517 -3.57 18.09 -21.10
N ARG A 518 -3.76 16.78 -20.98
CA ARG A 518 -4.39 16.19 -19.77
C ARG A 518 -3.58 16.44 -18.48
N ARG A 519 -2.24 16.55 -18.59
CA ARG A 519 -1.36 16.93 -17.46
C ARG A 519 -1.38 18.42 -17.16
N GLN A 520 -1.53 19.30 -18.17
CA GLN A 520 -1.61 20.74 -17.98
C GLN A 520 -3.00 21.15 -17.44
N ALA A 521 -4.08 20.59 -17.97
CA ALA A 521 -5.44 20.72 -17.43
C ALA A 521 -5.52 20.33 -15.94
N ALA A 522 -4.91 19.19 -15.57
CA ALA A 522 -4.85 18.76 -14.17
C ALA A 522 -3.99 19.68 -13.27
N ARG A 523 -3.02 20.43 -13.82
CA ARG A 523 -2.29 21.48 -13.07
C ARG A 523 -3.19 22.69 -12.82
N LEU A 524 -3.91 23.17 -13.83
CA LEU A 524 -4.85 24.30 -13.70
C LEU A 524 -5.87 24.06 -12.58
N LEU A 525 -6.48 22.87 -12.55
CA LEU A 525 -7.41 22.50 -11.48
C LEU A 525 -6.78 22.56 -10.08
N ILE A 526 -5.55 22.07 -9.90
CA ILE A 526 -4.87 22.13 -8.59
C ILE A 526 -4.42 23.54 -8.23
N GLN A 527 -3.99 24.35 -9.20
CA GLN A 527 -3.55 25.72 -8.99
C GLN A 527 -4.67 26.61 -8.41
N GLU A 528 -5.90 26.44 -8.93
CA GLU A 528 -7.09 27.12 -8.41
C GLU A 528 -7.62 26.50 -7.10
N LEU A 529 -7.66 25.17 -6.99
CA LEU A 529 -8.24 24.50 -5.80
C LEU A 529 -7.35 24.52 -4.56
N ALA A 530 -6.02 24.62 -4.71
CA ALA A 530 -5.07 24.64 -3.60
C ALA A 530 -4.54 26.05 -3.25
N GLY A 531 -4.82 27.05 -4.09
CA GLY A 531 -4.45 28.45 -3.86
C GLY A 531 -2.98 28.78 -4.15
N THR A 532 -2.63 28.96 -5.42
CA THR A 532 -1.36 29.61 -5.85
C THR A 532 -0.04 29.00 -5.34
N GLN A 533 -0.04 27.72 -4.96
CA GLN A 533 1.21 26.95 -4.83
C GLN A 533 1.38 26.04 -6.05
N ASP A 534 2.23 26.45 -7.00
CA ASP A 534 2.74 25.56 -8.05
C ASP A 534 3.51 24.40 -7.38
N PRO A 535 3.02 23.13 -7.48
CA PRO A 535 3.67 21.98 -6.85
C PRO A 535 5.10 21.72 -7.35
N THR A 536 5.52 22.39 -8.42
CA THR A 536 6.80 22.21 -9.10
C THR A 536 7.85 23.26 -8.76
N ARG A 537 7.50 24.40 -8.11
CA ARG A 537 8.44 25.53 -7.92
C ARG A 537 9.23 25.48 -6.60
N SER A 538 8.83 24.66 -5.63
CA SER A 538 9.54 24.52 -4.35
C SER A 538 10.81 23.66 -4.46
N THR A 539 11.93 24.25 -4.93
CA THR A 539 13.30 24.06 -4.38
C THR A 539 14.44 24.82 -5.09
N ASP A 540 14.29 25.24 -6.35
CA ASP A 540 15.45 25.69 -7.16
C ASP A 540 15.86 27.18 -6.98
N GLU A 541 14.97 28.09 -6.56
CA GLU A 541 15.25 29.56 -6.58
C GLU A 541 15.99 30.14 -5.36
N THR A 542 16.50 29.32 -4.44
CA THR A 542 17.21 29.80 -3.23
C THR A 542 18.72 29.49 -3.25
N ARG A 543 19.36 29.51 -4.43
CA ARG A 543 20.79 29.17 -4.52
C ARG A 543 21.61 29.83 -5.63
N ASP A 544 21.45 31.14 -5.84
CA ASP A 544 22.49 31.92 -6.53
C ASP A 544 22.63 33.36 -6.00
N ARG A 545 23.61 33.56 -5.10
CA ARG A 545 24.40 34.79 -4.95
C ARG A 545 25.70 34.47 -4.18
N PRO A 546 26.86 35.02 -4.59
CA PRO A 546 28.17 34.63 -4.04
C PRO A 546 28.52 35.36 -2.74
N ALA A 547 29.53 34.85 -2.02
CA ALA A 547 29.96 35.38 -0.72
C ALA A 547 31.33 36.09 -0.78
N VAL A 548 31.35 37.36 -0.38
CA VAL A 548 32.50 38.17 0.09
C VAL A 548 31.92 39.22 1.06
N GLY A 549 32.50 39.58 2.21
CA GLY A 549 33.64 39.00 2.93
C GLY A 549 34.19 39.97 4.00
N GLN A 550 34.90 39.43 5.00
CA GLN A 550 35.78 40.10 6.00
C GLN A 550 35.17 40.81 7.24
N ALA A 551 36.04 40.89 8.27
CA ALA A 551 36.07 41.79 9.43
C ALA A 551 35.00 41.68 10.55
N ALA A 552 35.34 40.90 11.58
CA ALA A 552 35.15 41.30 12.99
C ALA A 552 36.43 42.08 13.45
N PRO A 553 36.54 42.73 14.65
CA PRO A 553 36.27 42.10 15.96
C PRO A 553 35.73 42.98 17.12
N GLU A 554 35.55 42.30 18.26
CA GLU A 554 35.79 42.75 19.65
C GLU A 554 34.73 43.47 20.54
N ALA A 555 34.77 43.07 21.82
CA ALA A 555 34.17 43.59 23.06
C ALA A 555 32.62 43.81 23.15
N GLY A 556 31.93 43.45 24.25
CA GLY A 556 32.36 42.62 25.39
C GLY A 556 31.43 42.64 26.62
N ARG A 557 31.26 41.48 27.27
CA ARG A 557 30.83 41.22 28.68
C ARG A 557 29.39 41.59 29.15
N THR A 558 28.75 40.58 29.79
CA THR A 558 27.85 40.65 30.98
C THR A 558 26.50 41.42 30.90
N SER A 559 25.42 41.04 31.60
CA SER A 559 25.09 39.84 32.41
C SER A 559 23.58 39.80 32.76
N THR A 560 22.99 38.61 32.95
CA THR A 560 21.73 38.39 33.69
C THR A 560 22.01 38.27 35.21
N PRO A 561 21.05 38.55 36.13
CA PRO A 561 20.21 37.47 36.67
C PRO A 561 18.82 37.82 37.32
N THR A 562 17.96 36.79 37.45
CA THR A 562 17.08 36.47 38.60
C THR A 562 15.78 37.24 38.95
N SER A 563 14.75 36.43 39.29
CA SER A 563 13.56 36.51 40.20
C SER A 563 13.26 37.80 41.01
N ALA A 564 12.02 38.07 41.48
CA ALA A 564 11.05 37.13 42.07
C ALA A 564 9.57 37.62 42.16
N LYS A 565 8.72 36.76 42.75
CA LYS A 565 7.28 36.95 43.06
C LYS A 565 7.04 37.90 44.26
N PRO A 566 5.82 38.44 44.44
CA PRO A 566 4.99 37.99 45.58
C PRO A 566 3.48 37.78 45.25
N ASP A 567 2.69 37.39 46.24
CA ASP A 567 1.27 36.99 46.15
C ASP A 567 0.31 37.87 46.98
N LYS A 568 -1.00 37.69 46.72
CA LYS A 568 -2.11 37.47 47.70
C LYS A 568 -3.09 38.60 48.11
N THR A 569 -4.39 38.28 47.95
CA THR A 569 -5.60 38.71 48.73
C THR A 569 -6.04 40.19 48.68
N THR A 570 -7.32 40.55 48.91
CA THR A 570 -8.56 39.76 49.21
C THR A 570 -9.70 40.16 48.21
N GLU A 571 -11.04 40.23 48.41
CA GLU A 571 -11.97 40.10 49.56
C GLU A 571 -13.35 39.46 49.17
N GLN A 572 -14.48 40.18 49.26
CA GLN A 572 -15.88 39.68 49.31
C GLN A 572 -16.83 40.68 48.57
N ALA A 573 -18.17 40.54 48.43
CA ALA A 573 -19.16 39.73 49.16
C ALA A 573 -20.51 39.52 48.41
N ARG A 574 -21.24 38.43 48.79
CA ARG A 574 -22.71 38.23 48.99
C ARG A 574 -23.77 38.70 47.93
N ALA A 575 -24.98 38.11 47.82
CA ALA A 575 -25.57 36.80 48.21
C ALA A 575 -27.06 36.69 47.72
N THR A 576 -27.69 35.51 47.82
CA THR A 576 -29.14 35.18 47.61
C THR A 576 -29.68 35.27 46.16
N GLY A 577 -30.75 34.57 45.71
CA GLY A 577 -31.55 33.46 46.30
C GLY A 577 -33.08 33.63 46.13
N THR A 578 -33.95 32.60 46.03
CA THR A 578 -33.81 31.12 45.87
C THR A 578 -35.16 30.46 45.47
N THR A 579 -35.19 29.50 44.51
CA THR A 579 -36.27 28.49 44.18
C THR A 579 -37.71 28.90 43.79
N GLY A 580 -38.36 28.15 42.88
CA GLY A 580 -39.84 28.03 42.80
C GLY A 580 -40.47 27.63 41.45
N SER A 581 -41.20 26.51 41.40
CA SER A 581 -42.18 26.07 40.35
C SER A 581 -43.54 25.78 41.04
N PRO A 582 -44.69 25.45 40.37
CA PRO A 582 -44.97 25.16 38.95
C PRO A 582 -46.30 25.75 38.34
N SER A 583 -46.62 25.39 37.08
CA SER A 583 -47.91 25.04 36.39
C SER A 583 -49.33 25.46 36.91
N PRO A 584 -50.44 25.42 36.10
CA PRO A 584 -50.61 25.16 34.64
C PRO A 584 -51.65 26.04 33.85
N ALA A 585 -51.84 25.71 32.56
CA ALA A 585 -53.12 25.62 31.80
C ALA A 585 -53.71 26.82 30.98
N ALA A 586 -54.56 26.42 30.02
CA ALA A 586 -55.53 27.15 29.17
C ALA A 586 -55.06 27.75 27.83
N ASP A 587 -55.79 27.34 26.78
CA ASP A 587 -55.60 27.59 25.35
C ASP A 587 -55.98 29.01 24.91
N GLN A 588 -55.37 29.49 23.81
CA GLN A 588 -56.11 29.93 22.61
C GLN A 588 -55.19 30.16 21.40
N GLU A 589 -55.71 29.88 20.20
CA GLU A 589 -55.05 30.15 18.92
C GLU A 589 -55.33 31.59 18.46
N THR A 590 -54.32 32.31 17.96
CA THR A 590 -54.52 33.36 16.94
C THR A 590 -53.20 33.70 16.26
N GLU A 591 -53.16 33.66 14.93
CA GLU A 591 -52.03 34.17 14.14
C GLU A 591 -52.13 35.70 13.99
N SER A 592 -51.03 36.44 14.21
CA SER A 592 -50.46 37.42 13.24
C SER A 592 -49.46 38.40 13.87
N GLU A 593 -48.54 38.87 13.01
CA GLU A 593 -47.58 39.98 13.16
C GLU A 593 -46.42 39.87 14.18
N THR A 594 -45.27 40.43 13.76
CA THR A 594 -43.93 40.28 14.37
C THR A 594 -43.48 41.60 15.02
N PRO A 595 -42.62 41.56 16.07
CA PRO A 595 -41.19 41.82 15.79
C PRO A 595 -40.18 41.09 16.70
N GLU A 596 -38.95 40.93 16.18
CA GLU A 596 -37.69 40.47 16.83
C GLU A 596 -37.70 39.16 17.66
N PRO A 597 -36.64 38.35 17.48
CA PRO A 597 -35.81 38.07 18.65
C PRO A 597 -34.32 38.31 18.41
N ALA A 598 -33.66 38.90 19.42
CA ALA A 598 -32.21 39.07 19.41
C ALA A 598 -31.47 37.77 19.80
N ARG A 599 -30.59 37.32 18.90
CA ARG A 599 -29.38 36.51 19.15
C ARG A 599 -29.54 35.18 19.90
N HIS A 600 -29.42 34.10 19.13
CA HIS A 600 -28.70 32.91 19.59
C HIS A 600 -27.52 32.65 18.63
N ASP A 601 -26.30 32.88 19.11
CA ASP A 601 -25.08 32.76 18.31
C ASP A 601 -24.67 31.29 18.12
N GLY A 602 -25.26 30.64 17.12
CA GLY A 602 -24.71 29.43 16.51
C GLY A 602 -23.81 29.80 15.31
N PRO A 603 -22.65 29.13 15.10
CA PRO A 603 -21.77 29.42 13.98
C PRO A 603 -22.32 28.81 12.67
N GLU A 604 -23.39 29.41 12.14
CA GLU A 604 -23.89 29.06 10.81
C GLU A 604 -22.79 29.28 9.76
N ARG A 605 -22.58 28.24 8.95
CA ARG A 605 -21.56 28.25 7.92
C ARG A 605 -21.95 29.25 6.84
N ARG A 606 -21.26 30.38 6.79
CA ARG A 606 -21.27 31.29 5.63
C ARG A 606 -20.66 30.59 4.41
N HIS A 607 -21.44 29.72 3.77
CA HIS A 607 -21.17 29.28 2.41
C HIS A 607 -21.15 30.53 1.52
N ALA A 608 -19.97 30.91 1.03
CA ALA A 608 -19.88 31.88 -0.05
C ALA A 608 -20.64 31.31 -1.24
N ASP A 609 -21.56 32.10 -1.81
CA ASP A 609 -22.55 31.64 -2.80
C ASP A 609 -21.92 30.68 -3.82
N LEU A 610 -22.53 29.50 -3.92
CA LEU A 610 -22.13 28.39 -4.79
C LEU A 610 -21.91 28.87 -6.23
N LYS A 611 -22.82 29.74 -6.71
CA LYS A 611 -22.76 30.31 -8.06
C LYS A 611 -21.57 31.27 -8.19
N SER A 612 -21.38 32.19 -7.25
CA SER A 612 -20.21 33.09 -7.22
C SER A 612 -18.85 32.37 -7.24
N THR A 613 -18.77 31.14 -6.72
CA THR A 613 -17.52 30.36 -6.70
C THR A 613 -17.28 29.64 -8.03
N LEU A 614 -18.34 29.05 -8.61
CA LEU A 614 -18.31 28.47 -9.95
C LEU A 614 -17.98 29.54 -11.03
N ASP A 615 -18.60 30.72 -10.95
CA ASP A 615 -18.41 31.80 -11.92
C ASP A 615 -17.01 32.43 -11.82
N ARG A 616 -16.40 32.49 -10.62
CA ARG A 616 -14.98 32.87 -10.46
C ARG A 616 -14.04 31.83 -11.07
N PHE A 617 -14.32 30.54 -10.90
CA PHE A 617 -13.51 29.46 -11.48
C PHE A 617 -13.57 29.47 -13.01
N ARG A 618 -14.78 29.61 -13.58
CA ARG A 618 -15.01 29.76 -15.02
C ARG A 618 -14.35 31.02 -15.58
N THR A 619 -14.52 32.16 -14.92
CA THR A 619 -13.91 33.44 -15.35
C THR A 619 -12.39 33.32 -15.44
N ARG A 620 -11.72 32.74 -14.43
CA ARG A 620 -10.25 32.55 -14.47
C ARG A 620 -9.79 31.58 -15.56
N LEU A 621 -10.48 30.48 -15.78
CA LEU A 621 -10.14 29.58 -16.90
C LEU A 621 -10.34 30.30 -18.24
N LYS A 622 -11.38 31.14 -18.38
CA LYS A 622 -11.60 31.95 -19.57
C LYS A 622 -10.53 33.05 -19.75
N GLU A 623 -10.11 33.73 -18.68
CA GLU A 623 -9.00 34.70 -18.72
C GLU A 623 -7.70 34.05 -19.23
N ASN A 624 -7.42 32.80 -18.83
CA ASN A 624 -6.29 32.02 -19.35
C ASN A 624 -6.47 31.65 -20.85
N LEU A 625 -7.70 31.41 -21.31
CA LEU A 625 -8.01 31.13 -22.71
C LEU A 625 -7.83 32.40 -23.58
N ASP A 626 -8.38 33.52 -23.12
CA ASP A 626 -8.36 34.80 -23.84
C ASP A 626 -6.94 35.40 -23.86
N GLY A 627 -6.16 35.23 -22.79
CA GLY A 627 -4.74 35.61 -22.74
C GLY A 627 -3.89 34.87 -23.79
N LEU A 628 -4.14 33.58 -24.03
CA LEU A 628 -3.50 32.83 -25.11
C LEU A 628 -3.93 33.36 -26.49
N ASN A 629 -5.22 33.64 -26.69
CA ASN A 629 -5.76 34.15 -27.95
C ASN A 629 -5.30 35.58 -28.31
N THR A 630 -4.92 36.39 -27.32
CA THR A 630 -4.38 37.75 -27.54
C THR A 630 -2.89 37.80 -27.88
N THR A 631 -2.16 36.69 -27.80
CA THR A 631 -0.72 36.66 -28.12
C THR A 631 -0.51 36.47 -29.62
N PRO A 632 0.15 37.40 -30.35
CA PRO A 632 0.39 37.23 -31.77
C PRO A 632 1.28 36.01 -32.06
N PRO A 633 1.02 35.23 -33.13
CA PRO A 633 1.83 34.07 -33.46
C PRO A 633 3.26 34.51 -33.84
N ALA A 634 4.24 34.10 -33.03
CA ALA A 634 5.64 34.37 -33.31
C ALA A 634 6.07 33.65 -34.60
N SER A 635 6.52 34.43 -35.60
CA SER A 635 6.83 33.94 -36.94
C SER A 635 8.02 32.96 -36.96
N GLY A 636 7.72 31.66 -36.91
CA GLY A 636 8.65 30.56 -37.23
C GLY A 636 8.38 30.01 -38.64
N PRO A 637 9.40 29.54 -39.39
CA PRO A 637 9.27 29.26 -40.81
C PRO A 637 8.42 28.01 -41.12
N ASP A 638 7.43 28.15 -42.00
CA ASP A 638 6.68 27.03 -42.57
C ASP A 638 7.60 26.13 -43.41
N ARG A 639 7.73 24.87 -42.97
CA ARG A 639 8.17 23.75 -43.78
C ARG A 639 7.30 22.53 -43.48
N ASN A 640 6.13 22.44 -44.11
CA ASN A 640 5.84 21.33 -45.03
C ASN A 640 4.48 21.50 -45.74
N ARG A 641 4.50 22.11 -46.93
CA ARG A 641 3.34 22.13 -47.85
C ARG A 641 3.69 21.51 -49.20
N GLY A 642 3.54 20.18 -49.27
CA GLY A 642 3.81 19.35 -50.44
C GLY A 642 4.14 17.92 -49.99
N GLN A 643 3.65 16.84 -50.60
CA GLN A 643 2.75 16.74 -51.76
C GLN A 643 1.62 15.74 -51.48
N ARG A 644 0.42 16.01 -52.02
CA ARG A 644 -0.56 14.97 -52.36
C ARG A 644 -0.75 15.02 -53.88
N LYS A 645 -0.32 13.97 -54.57
CA LYS A 645 -0.80 13.63 -55.92
C LYS A 645 -1.10 12.14 -55.95
N THR A 646 -2.18 11.83 -56.65
CA THR A 646 -2.68 10.50 -56.96
C THR A 646 -1.63 9.61 -57.61
N LEU A 647 -1.35 8.45 -57.01
CA LEU A 647 -2.08 7.22 -57.32
C LEU A 647 -2.11 6.30 -56.08
#